data_AF-A0A9P7VSF1-F1
#
_entry.id   AF-A0A9P7VSF1-F1
#
_cell.length_a   1.000
_cell.length_b   1.000
_cell.length_c   1.000
_cell.angle_alpha   90.00
_cell.angle_beta   90.00
_cell.angle_gamma   90.00
#
_symmetry.space_group_name_H-M   'P 1'
#
loop_
_entity.id
_entity.type
_entity.pdbx_description
1 polymer ?
#
loop_
_entity_poly.entity_id
_entity_poly.type
_entity_poly.pdbx_seq_one_letter_code
_entity_poly.pdbx_strand_id
1 'polypeptide(L)'
;MSMKTRRKTKALASASEDAAPSSPVDDTSLSVAIPGDLDVDALSTLIPNATLAYPSSDTILALYRLALSQAADLDATQRTVDELRAEAEKTDVELDQALQDKESLSRDLESQLEATQTELKDLSQERDQLVSSQAELKAEISRLSTTQSTSSTELEDVRRCLEDSEREKRDVMAVVSRLKQDETQREEEIQTLRKHLKDARQEHQTLENQVRELRSTETSTKFKLDSLTQQLELSHSEVERINSELTVKSDDFTKYRRAKQAEVVTLQANLDAVSQNNELTQSSLKALQSSHTSQTHQLTQALTKVQDLTGQLAEQEATFTQETTSLRRLVVMLEEREKEAKDFVASIEKEWDAVGEKADRRESALRGEVERERKGREDAEKKVERLETVIERMGRGELPVPSRTPGTPEDYAKKSAEYDHMDRTLTEVLAQIEERAPILSQQRIEYERLQTEAAQLASQLAQALSDRDVQVILVQENSQKLGKSQRENALLEKQRDDLGRQVQNLLREIGRRDDPTLPAEEDLALVQQESDVDVLITNNLVLFKSINGLQEQNQKLLAITRELAKKLEDEEKEYRAQMEQEQNEAVREAHAIIKHLEEKMENEKRSSDKRLQAYVKERDTLAALLARSDKGAGANGRINGNAGTMEPPSDVARELAEIQSQFEAYRTEMGIDSVKLREELSLAQKEVGKLQAALAKEKARGEYYNERNQINQEQYSMHARELDDLGKRNQQLFDQWTRVDIECGRVTEDLRLANSRIEQLRNECANLRAEKKIWDDVQHRLVEENKTLSLERSHLNDLMSSVQRMHNDLERSGENDRRRLESQLQLLEAQMQDSRAQLTEERDNVRNLTLQKDIELKELQSRLDKNVEELSKTREALVGAETSKKHLEDRIEDLTRHVQGSEEKLAVYERRSGTLGVSRSTQDMSKEQQLEAEVAELRAELKIAKVDLQAAREQRQQFESISQAAEAALESLQSTHEQYRTSMETQFTRLESENKAFEEKLEAAQQDVVRATAQLNELQKTFKVERTAWTNDKKTLEETIIDLSTSEKHSESDRTSREQQVRLQEERAKAAEERYSNELVAHAESRKAIEALNAQLAGSQAAARDSQIAADTATAKLAASEGSWKKQKETLDAELAEVRPIKRLLSKTSFYMDTWKMSAAKQHVSSKQRLLPTLLLAKVKGSLETMLSYQNCDPSLAICARIRAFLSSSSTFVSRRICVYRSRLGT
;
A
#
# COMPACT_ATOMS: atom_id res chain seq x y z
N MET A 1 59.17 106.57 -2.36
CA MET A 1 60.64 106.72 -2.16
C MET A 1 61.11 107.95 -2.93
N SER A 2 62.31 108.49 -2.62
CA SER A 2 63.16 109.44 -3.38
C SER A 2 62.50 110.47 -4.34
N MET A 3 62.59 111.78 -4.08
CA MET A 3 63.68 112.71 -4.51
C MET A 3 63.81 112.87 -6.05
N LYS A 4 63.99 114.06 -6.66
CA LYS A 4 64.92 115.16 -6.24
C LYS A 4 64.69 116.49 -7.05
N THR A 5 64.47 117.65 -6.38
CA THR A 5 64.99 119.03 -6.69
C THR A 5 64.75 119.72 -8.08
N ARG A 6 64.81 121.06 -8.30
CA ARG A 6 65.21 122.27 -7.53
C ARG A 6 64.56 123.58 -8.07
N ARG A 7 64.55 124.68 -7.28
CA ARG A 7 64.24 126.10 -7.68
C ARG A 7 65.51 126.91 -8.04
N LYS A 8 65.40 128.01 -8.82
CA LYS A 8 65.69 129.43 -8.38
C LYS A 8 65.49 130.54 -9.45
N THR A 9 65.68 131.81 -9.03
CA THR A 9 65.51 133.10 -9.74
C THR A 9 66.71 134.06 -9.51
N LYS A 10 66.82 135.19 -10.29
CA LYS A 10 67.19 136.60 -9.86
C LYS A 10 68.23 137.41 -10.70
N ALA A 11 67.73 138.45 -11.41
CA ALA A 11 68.16 139.87 -11.68
C ALA A 11 69.62 140.46 -11.60
N LEU A 12 69.92 141.46 -12.47
CA LEU A 12 70.23 142.94 -12.19
C LEU A 12 71.42 143.63 -12.96
N ALA A 13 71.31 144.95 -13.28
CA ALA A 13 72.35 146.03 -13.46
C ALA A 13 73.22 146.14 -14.78
N SER A 14 73.80 147.28 -15.26
CA SER A 14 73.64 148.78 -15.07
C SER A 14 74.61 149.70 -15.91
N ALA A 15 74.28 151.01 -16.15
CA ALA A 15 75.14 152.22 -16.48
C ALA A 15 75.83 152.34 -17.89
N SER A 16 76.31 153.48 -18.45
CA SER A 16 76.15 155.00 -18.41
C SER A 16 76.92 155.63 -19.63
N GLU A 17 77.32 156.91 -19.95
CA GLU A 17 77.36 158.39 -19.56
C GLU A 17 77.85 159.16 -20.88
N ASP A 18 78.01 160.47 -21.24
CA ASP A 18 77.75 161.92 -20.87
C ASP A 18 77.86 162.76 -22.24
N ALA A 19 78.20 164.05 -22.58
CA ALA A 19 78.69 165.37 -22.03
C ALA A 19 78.53 166.57 -23.08
N ALA A 20 78.86 167.86 -22.78
CA ALA A 20 78.84 169.07 -23.69
C ALA A 20 79.71 170.29 -23.15
N PRO A 21 79.67 171.63 -23.52
CA PRO A 21 79.09 172.49 -24.64
C PRO A 21 79.95 173.76 -25.12
N SER A 22 79.36 174.78 -25.83
CA SER A 22 79.62 176.30 -25.80
C SER A 22 80.45 177.13 -26.88
N SER A 23 80.54 178.49 -26.71
CA SER A 23 80.98 179.62 -27.62
C SER A 23 81.35 180.94 -26.82
N PRO A 24 81.35 182.27 -27.23
CA PRO A 24 81.18 183.10 -28.50
C PRO A 24 82.06 184.45 -28.63
N VAL A 25 81.62 185.47 -29.45
CA VAL A 25 81.83 187.00 -29.53
C VAL A 25 83.02 187.80 -30.23
N ASP A 26 82.64 188.95 -30.87
CA ASP A 26 83.16 190.38 -30.86
C ASP A 26 84.07 191.15 -31.89
N ASP A 27 83.61 192.39 -32.22
CA ASP A 27 84.20 193.74 -32.56
C ASP A 27 85.04 194.13 -33.84
N THR A 28 85.48 195.42 -33.97
CA THR A 28 85.46 196.25 -35.22
C THR A 28 86.72 197.02 -35.71
N SER A 29 86.65 197.51 -36.98
CA SER A 29 87.17 198.79 -37.58
C SER A 29 88.15 198.72 -38.78
N LEU A 30 88.00 199.62 -39.79
CA LEU A 30 89.08 200.06 -40.72
C LEU A 30 88.70 201.28 -41.63
N SER A 31 89.67 201.73 -42.44
CA SER A 31 89.73 203.05 -43.14
C SER A 31 89.23 203.03 -44.60
N VAL A 32 88.83 204.20 -45.11
CA VAL A 32 88.41 204.41 -46.52
C VAL A 32 89.56 204.94 -47.37
N ALA A 33 89.86 204.25 -48.47
CA ALA A 33 90.68 204.75 -49.58
C ALA A 33 89.85 204.71 -50.87
N ILE A 34 89.99 205.72 -51.72
CA ILE A 34 89.23 205.85 -52.98
C ILE A 34 89.96 205.06 -54.09
N PRO A 35 89.36 204.01 -54.70
CA PRO A 35 90.03 203.22 -55.74
C PRO A 35 90.15 203.94 -57.08
N GLY A 36 91.10 203.48 -57.92
CA GLY A 36 91.45 204.09 -59.20
C GLY A 36 90.49 203.80 -60.37
N ASP A 37 89.43 203.02 -60.15
CA ASP A 37 88.50 202.55 -61.19
C ASP A 37 87.29 203.49 -61.40
N LEU A 38 87.37 204.71 -60.88
CA LEU A 38 86.35 205.76 -61.07
C LEU A 38 86.48 206.38 -62.47
N ASP A 39 85.78 205.77 -63.42
CA ASP A 39 85.65 206.29 -64.79
C ASP A 39 85.03 207.69 -64.81
N VAL A 40 85.87 208.68 -65.11
CA VAL A 40 85.54 210.10 -65.06
C VAL A 40 84.56 210.49 -66.18
N ASP A 41 84.60 209.79 -67.32
CA ASP A 41 83.69 210.05 -68.43
C ASP A 41 82.26 209.60 -68.06
N ALA A 42 82.11 208.44 -67.43
CA ALA A 42 80.82 207.95 -66.94
C ALA A 42 80.17 208.92 -65.93
N LEU A 43 80.93 209.42 -64.95
CA LEU A 43 80.46 210.42 -64.00
C LEU A 43 80.06 211.74 -64.67
N SER A 44 80.74 212.15 -65.75
CA SER A 44 80.37 213.35 -66.51
C SER A 44 78.99 213.24 -67.18
N THR A 45 78.58 212.04 -67.61
CA THR A 45 77.26 211.82 -68.23
C THR A 45 76.09 211.88 -67.23
N LEU A 46 76.35 211.63 -65.94
CA LEU A 46 75.34 211.68 -64.88
C LEU A 46 75.14 213.09 -64.30
N ILE A 47 76.15 213.98 -64.36
CA ILE A 47 76.04 215.37 -63.88
C ILE A 47 76.76 216.34 -64.84
N PRO A 48 76.05 216.92 -65.84
CA PRO A 48 76.64 217.87 -66.78
C PRO A 48 77.13 219.18 -66.12
N ASN A 49 78.23 219.74 -66.62
CA ASN A 49 78.78 221.07 -66.31
C ASN A 49 79.31 221.33 -64.88
N ALA A 50 79.80 220.33 -64.15
CA ALA A 50 80.46 220.52 -62.85
C ALA A 50 81.99 220.28 -62.90
N THR A 51 82.80 221.29 -62.61
CA THR A 51 84.28 221.16 -62.51
C THR A 51 84.72 220.62 -61.15
N LEU A 52 85.06 219.33 -61.10
CA LEU A 52 85.44 218.58 -59.89
C LEU A 52 86.68 219.10 -59.14
N ALA A 53 87.47 220.02 -59.70
CA ALA A 53 88.59 220.66 -59.00
C ALA A 53 88.16 221.53 -57.80
N TYR A 54 86.96 222.13 -57.87
CA TYR A 54 86.35 222.94 -56.80
C TYR A 54 84.82 222.76 -56.83
N PRO A 55 84.26 221.69 -56.22
CA PRO A 55 82.83 221.41 -56.27
C PRO A 55 82.01 222.43 -55.46
N SER A 56 80.80 222.73 -55.94
CA SER A 56 79.83 223.57 -55.22
C SER A 56 78.85 222.71 -54.41
N SER A 57 78.05 223.36 -53.54
CA SER A 57 77.14 222.66 -52.63
C SER A 57 76.09 221.79 -53.35
N ASP A 58 75.65 222.16 -54.55
CA ASP A 58 74.64 221.40 -55.30
C ASP A 58 75.20 220.10 -55.89
N THR A 59 76.47 220.08 -56.29
CA THR A 59 77.13 218.88 -56.86
C THR A 59 77.19 217.75 -55.82
N ILE A 60 77.41 218.09 -54.55
CA ILE A 60 77.49 217.14 -53.44
C ILE A 60 76.11 216.55 -53.13
N LEU A 61 75.05 217.37 -53.16
CA LEU A 61 73.67 216.93 -52.88
C LEU A 61 73.09 216.02 -53.97
N ALA A 62 73.54 216.17 -55.23
CA ALA A 62 73.15 215.30 -56.32
C ALA A 62 73.69 213.86 -56.12
N LEU A 63 74.99 213.72 -55.83
CA LEU A 63 75.64 212.44 -55.57
C LEU A 63 75.02 211.70 -54.36
N TYR A 64 74.72 212.42 -53.29
CA TYR A 64 74.17 211.81 -52.06
C TYR A 64 72.77 211.18 -52.26
N ARG A 65 71.96 211.74 -53.17
CA ARG A 65 70.62 211.19 -53.50
C ARG A 65 70.72 209.89 -54.31
N LEU A 66 71.67 209.82 -55.25
CA LEU A 66 71.85 208.63 -56.10
C LEU A 66 72.28 207.40 -55.29
N ALA A 67 73.21 207.59 -54.34
CA ALA A 67 73.67 206.54 -53.43
C ALA A 67 72.55 206.00 -52.53
N LEU A 68 71.67 206.89 -52.03
CA LEU A 68 70.55 206.49 -51.18
C LEU A 68 69.50 205.62 -51.90
N SER A 69 69.27 205.84 -53.21
CA SER A 69 68.37 204.97 -53.98
C SER A 69 68.90 203.54 -54.12
N GLN A 70 70.18 203.37 -54.50
CA GLN A 70 70.74 202.03 -54.76
C GLN A 70 70.89 201.17 -53.49
N ALA A 71 71.05 201.79 -52.32
CA ALA A 71 71.06 201.08 -51.05
C ALA A 71 69.70 200.43 -50.71
N ALA A 72 68.59 201.09 -51.04
CA ALA A 72 67.25 200.62 -50.72
C ALA A 72 66.84 199.37 -51.52
N ASP A 73 67.26 199.28 -52.79
CA ASP A 73 66.95 198.14 -53.66
C ASP A 73 67.69 196.86 -53.22
N LEU A 74 68.94 196.99 -52.75
CA LEU A 74 69.72 195.87 -52.22
C LEU A 74 69.09 195.27 -50.96
N ASP A 75 68.74 196.12 -49.98
CA ASP A 75 68.06 195.72 -48.74
C ASP A 75 66.74 194.96 -48.99
N ALA A 76 66.03 195.27 -50.07
CA ALA A 76 64.82 194.57 -50.47
C ALA A 76 65.13 193.16 -51.01
N THR A 77 66.15 193.01 -51.85
CA THR A 77 66.55 191.69 -52.39
C THR A 77 67.13 190.74 -51.34
N GLN A 78 67.80 191.27 -50.31
CA GLN A 78 68.39 190.44 -49.26
C GLN A 78 67.32 189.66 -48.47
N ARG A 79 66.20 190.33 -48.14
CA ARG A 79 65.12 189.75 -47.32
C ARG A 79 64.40 188.59 -48.00
N THR A 80 64.15 188.68 -49.31
CA THR A 80 63.45 187.61 -50.05
C THR A 80 64.31 186.34 -50.20
N VAL A 81 65.64 186.46 -50.15
CA VAL A 81 66.55 185.30 -50.12
C VAL A 81 66.49 184.56 -48.78
N ASP A 82 66.39 185.30 -47.66
CA ASP A 82 66.34 184.69 -46.33
C ASP A 82 64.94 184.10 -46.02
N GLU A 83 63.85 184.69 -46.53
CA GLU A 83 62.50 184.10 -46.48
C GLU A 83 62.44 182.75 -47.21
N LEU A 84 62.97 182.66 -48.44
CA LEU A 84 62.99 181.41 -49.22
C LEU A 84 63.84 180.30 -48.59
N ARG A 85 64.87 180.65 -47.81
CA ARG A 85 65.66 179.67 -47.03
C ARG A 85 64.86 179.08 -45.88
N ALA A 86 64.13 179.92 -45.14
CA ALA A 86 63.30 179.47 -44.03
C ALA A 86 62.16 178.55 -44.49
N GLU A 87 61.61 178.77 -45.68
CA GLU A 87 60.63 177.84 -46.28
C GLU A 87 61.27 176.49 -46.65
N ALA A 88 62.48 176.48 -47.21
CA ALA A 88 63.18 175.25 -47.59
C ALA A 88 63.53 174.35 -46.38
N GLU A 89 64.14 174.94 -45.33
CA GLU A 89 64.48 174.20 -44.10
C GLU A 89 63.22 173.61 -43.43
N LYS A 90 62.09 174.32 -43.49
CA LYS A 90 60.81 173.84 -42.99
C LYS A 90 60.27 172.65 -43.80
N THR A 91 60.43 172.64 -45.12
CA THR A 91 59.99 171.50 -45.95
C THR A 91 60.82 170.24 -45.75
N ASP A 92 62.13 170.36 -45.49
CA ASP A 92 62.98 169.19 -45.21
C ASP A 92 62.58 168.51 -43.89
N VAL A 93 62.32 169.28 -42.83
CA VAL A 93 61.87 168.73 -41.52
C VAL A 93 60.49 168.05 -41.63
N GLU A 94 59.57 168.61 -42.42
CA GLU A 94 58.25 167.98 -42.67
C GLU A 94 58.38 166.65 -43.46
N LEU A 95 59.44 166.50 -44.28
CA LEU A 95 59.68 165.30 -45.08
C LEU A 95 60.39 164.19 -44.27
N ASP A 96 61.36 164.54 -43.43
CA ASP A 96 62.00 163.60 -42.49
C ASP A 96 60.99 163.02 -41.47
N GLN A 97 60.11 163.87 -40.93
CA GLN A 97 59.02 163.44 -40.05
C GLN A 97 58.10 162.42 -40.74
N ALA A 98 57.74 162.67 -42.01
CA ALA A 98 56.92 161.76 -42.80
C ALA A 98 57.62 160.44 -43.15
N LEU A 99 58.95 160.42 -43.32
CA LEU A 99 59.71 159.20 -43.50
C LEU A 99 59.73 158.34 -42.22
N GLN A 100 59.94 158.96 -41.06
CA GLN A 100 59.98 158.25 -39.77
C GLN A 100 58.62 157.60 -39.41
N ASP A 101 57.52 158.28 -39.71
CA ASP A 101 56.15 157.75 -39.59
C ASP A 101 55.87 156.59 -40.56
N LYS A 102 56.55 156.54 -41.72
CA LYS A 102 56.44 155.40 -42.65
C LYS A 102 57.29 154.20 -42.24
N GLU A 103 58.51 154.40 -41.73
CA GLU A 103 59.34 153.29 -41.30
C GLU A 103 58.76 152.56 -40.07
N SER A 104 58.22 153.30 -39.10
CA SER A 104 57.57 152.73 -37.91
C SER A 104 56.38 151.86 -38.30
N LEU A 105 55.52 152.34 -39.20
CA LEU A 105 54.36 151.61 -39.69
C LEU A 105 54.76 150.36 -40.52
N SER A 106 55.90 150.36 -41.20
CA SER A 106 56.45 149.15 -41.86
C SER A 106 56.84 148.08 -40.84
N ARG A 107 57.58 148.46 -39.78
CA ARG A 107 58.02 147.54 -38.72
C ARG A 107 56.85 146.92 -37.96
N ASP A 108 55.79 147.71 -37.70
CA ASP A 108 54.55 147.21 -37.09
C ASP A 108 53.87 146.15 -37.98
N LEU A 109 53.76 146.40 -39.30
CA LEU A 109 53.18 145.43 -40.25
C LEU A 109 54.03 144.17 -40.42
N GLU A 110 55.36 144.30 -40.43
CA GLU A 110 56.29 143.17 -40.44
C GLU A 110 56.09 142.27 -39.20
N SER A 111 55.96 142.86 -38.00
CA SER A 111 55.72 142.10 -36.76
C SER A 111 54.39 141.33 -36.76
N GLN A 112 53.33 141.90 -37.35
CA GLN A 112 52.02 141.23 -37.49
C GLN A 112 52.07 140.09 -38.52
N LEU A 113 52.89 140.24 -39.57
CA LEU A 113 53.11 139.21 -40.59
C LEU A 113 53.96 138.05 -40.06
N GLU A 114 54.93 138.30 -39.18
CA GLU A 114 55.64 137.23 -38.46
C GLU A 114 54.72 136.50 -37.47
N ALA A 115 53.92 137.21 -36.69
CA ALA A 115 52.97 136.62 -35.74
C ALA A 115 51.98 135.67 -36.43
N THR A 116 51.29 136.14 -37.48
CA THR A 116 50.35 135.31 -38.25
C THR A 116 51.02 134.13 -38.97
N GLN A 117 52.30 134.25 -39.35
CA GLN A 117 53.08 133.10 -39.85
C GLN A 117 53.41 132.05 -38.77
N THR A 118 53.50 132.42 -37.49
CA THR A 118 53.67 131.43 -36.40
C THR A 118 52.37 130.69 -36.13
N GLU A 119 51.25 131.40 -35.99
CA GLU A 119 49.92 130.80 -35.78
C GLU A 119 49.55 129.79 -36.90
N LEU A 120 49.86 130.11 -38.16
CA LEU A 120 49.61 129.22 -39.30
C LEU A 120 50.43 127.91 -39.23
N LYS A 121 51.65 127.95 -38.70
CA LYS A 121 52.52 126.76 -38.55
C LYS A 121 52.00 125.85 -37.44
N ASP A 122 51.56 126.41 -36.33
CA ASP A 122 51.06 125.64 -35.19
C ASP A 122 49.72 124.98 -35.52
N LEU A 123 48.80 125.70 -36.16
CA LEU A 123 47.54 125.14 -36.68
C LEU A 123 47.77 124.01 -37.72
N SER A 124 48.84 124.07 -38.51
CA SER A 124 49.18 122.97 -39.42
C SER A 124 49.70 121.73 -38.67
N GLN A 125 50.43 121.91 -37.56
CA GLN A 125 50.89 120.80 -36.73
C GLN A 125 49.73 120.12 -35.98
N GLU A 126 48.80 120.91 -35.42
CA GLU A 126 47.58 120.38 -34.79
C GLU A 126 46.73 119.58 -35.77
N ARG A 127 46.53 120.10 -37.00
CA ARG A 127 45.82 119.36 -38.07
C ARG A 127 46.43 117.98 -38.32
N ASP A 128 47.74 117.88 -38.44
CA ASP A 128 48.41 116.63 -38.81
C ASP A 128 48.43 115.60 -37.66
N GLN A 129 48.45 116.08 -36.40
CA GLN A 129 48.20 115.25 -35.21
C GLN A 129 46.75 114.74 -35.14
N LEU A 130 45.76 115.55 -35.52
CA LEU A 130 44.36 115.13 -35.60
C LEU A 130 44.08 114.16 -36.76
N VAL A 131 44.81 114.27 -37.88
CA VAL A 131 44.70 113.34 -39.01
C VAL A 131 45.29 111.97 -38.67
N SER A 132 46.46 111.92 -38.02
CA SER A 132 47.10 110.67 -37.61
C SER A 132 46.26 109.89 -36.58
N SER A 133 45.83 110.55 -35.50
CA SER A 133 44.93 109.93 -34.50
C SER A 133 43.57 109.50 -35.09
N GLN A 134 43.02 110.21 -36.06
CA GLN A 134 41.81 109.75 -36.77
C GLN A 134 42.07 108.49 -37.62
N ALA A 135 43.27 108.32 -38.20
CA ALA A 135 43.64 107.12 -38.94
C ALA A 135 43.80 105.90 -38.01
N GLU A 136 44.44 106.08 -36.86
CA GLU A 136 44.62 105.04 -35.83
C GLU A 136 43.27 104.53 -35.30
N LEU A 137 42.37 105.44 -34.90
CA LEU A 137 41.02 105.06 -34.42
C LEU A 137 40.20 104.34 -35.49
N LYS A 138 40.33 104.71 -36.78
CA LYS A 138 39.68 104.00 -37.89
C LYS A 138 40.23 102.58 -38.06
N ALA A 139 41.54 102.40 -37.93
CA ALA A 139 42.16 101.08 -37.97
C ALA A 139 41.69 100.20 -36.81
N GLU A 140 41.63 100.73 -35.59
CA GLU A 140 41.16 100.00 -34.40
C GLU A 140 39.68 99.61 -34.51
N ILE A 141 38.80 100.51 -34.97
CA ILE A 141 37.38 100.20 -35.25
C ILE A 141 37.25 99.07 -36.29
N SER A 142 38.05 99.10 -37.37
CA SER A 142 38.03 98.05 -38.39
C SER A 142 38.47 96.69 -37.82
N ARG A 143 39.50 96.68 -36.97
CA ARG A 143 39.99 95.47 -36.29
C ARG A 143 38.94 94.91 -35.33
N LEU A 144 38.34 95.75 -34.49
CA LEU A 144 37.26 95.36 -33.57
C LEU A 144 36.07 94.78 -34.33
N SER A 145 35.64 95.42 -35.43
CA SER A 145 34.57 94.93 -36.30
C SER A 145 34.87 93.55 -36.89
N THR A 146 36.09 93.31 -37.39
CA THR A 146 36.49 91.98 -37.88
C THR A 146 36.48 90.93 -36.76
N THR A 147 37.05 91.21 -35.59
CA THR A 147 37.03 90.25 -34.46
C THR A 147 35.62 90.00 -33.92
N GLN A 148 34.73 91.00 -33.98
CA GLN A 148 33.33 90.81 -33.63
C GLN A 148 32.65 89.85 -34.60
N SER A 149 32.87 90.02 -35.91
CA SER A 149 32.29 89.14 -36.93
C SER A 149 32.74 87.67 -36.79
N THR A 150 34.04 87.41 -36.55
CA THR A 150 34.54 86.03 -36.35
C THR A 150 34.01 85.43 -35.05
N SER A 151 33.94 86.21 -33.97
CA SER A 151 33.35 85.73 -32.71
C SER A 151 31.85 85.42 -32.83
N SER A 152 31.11 86.10 -33.72
CA SER A 152 29.69 85.78 -33.97
C SER A 152 29.56 84.44 -34.69
N THR A 153 30.36 84.20 -35.74
CA THR A 153 30.35 82.92 -36.47
C THR A 153 30.79 81.76 -35.58
N GLU A 154 31.82 81.93 -34.74
CA GLU A 154 32.25 80.92 -33.78
C GLU A 154 31.15 80.59 -32.74
N LEU A 155 30.40 81.60 -32.26
CA LEU A 155 29.27 81.40 -31.37
C LEU A 155 28.06 80.74 -32.05
N GLU A 156 27.85 80.99 -33.34
CA GLU A 156 26.79 80.36 -34.15
C GLU A 156 27.12 78.88 -34.44
N ASP A 157 28.37 78.57 -34.79
CA ASP A 157 28.83 77.19 -35.00
C ASP A 157 28.81 76.38 -33.67
N VAL A 158 29.25 76.97 -32.55
CA VAL A 158 29.17 76.31 -31.23
C VAL A 158 27.72 76.08 -30.80
N ARG A 159 26.80 77.03 -31.05
CA ARG A 159 25.36 76.83 -30.81
C ARG A 159 24.80 75.69 -31.66
N ARG A 160 25.16 75.63 -32.94
CA ARG A 160 24.73 74.55 -33.83
C ARG A 160 25.23 73.19 -33.36
N CYS A 161 26.51 73.08 -32.99
CA CYS A 161 27.07 71.85 -32.45
C CYS A 161 26.39 71.42 -31.13
N LEU A 162 25.98 72.38 -30.30
CA LEU A 162 25.20 72.11 -29.09
C LEU A 162 23.78 71.65 -29.42
N GLU A 163 23.08 72.28 -30.37
CA GLU A 163 21.76 71.83 -30.83
C GLU A 163 21.79 70.42 -31.42
N ASP A 164 22.81 70.11 -32.22
CA ASP A 164 22.99 68.78 -32.83
C ASP A 164 23.31 67.73 -31.75
N SER A 165 24.17 68.03 -30.78
CA SER A 165 24.39 67.16 -29.62
C SER A 165 23.14 66.99 -28.74
N GLU A 166 22.30 68.02 -28.61
CA GLU A 166 21.00 67.90 -27.92
C GLU A 166 19.97 67.09 -28.72
N ARG A 167 20.03 67.07 -30.05
CA ARG A 167 19.23 66.19 -30.92
C ARG A 167 19.66 64.73 -30.71
N GLU A 168 20.95 64.44 -30.87
CA GLU A 168 21.52 63.11 -30.63
C GLU A 168 21.21 62.59 -29.21
N LYS A 169 21.35 63.44 -28.18
CA LYS A 169 21.01 63.09 -26.81
C LYS A 169 19.52 62.76 -26.63
N ARG A 170 18.62 63.45 -27.32
CA ARG A 170 17.17 63.15 -27.30
C ARG A 170 16.87 61.83 -28.01
N ASP A 171 17.50 61.56 -29.15
CA ASP A 171 17.30 60.32 -29.89
C ASP A 171 17.90 59.12 -29.16
N VAL A 172 19.07 59.25 -28.55
CA VAL A 172 19.66 58.22 -27.66
C VAL A 172 18.76 58.00 -26.44
N MET A 173 18.21 59.04 -25.81
CA MET A 173 17.24 58.88 -24.72
C MET A 173 15.95 58.18 -25.16
N ALA A 174 15.48 58.41 -26.39
CA ALA A 174 14.31 57.72 -26.95
C ALA A 174 14.61 56.24 -27.29
N VAL A 175 15.84 55.93 -27.75
CA VAL A 175 16.31 54.54 -27.90
C VAL A 175 16.44 53.85 -26.55
N VAL A 176 17.01 54.52 -25.54
CA VAL A 176 17.12 53.98 -24.17
C VAL A 176 15.74 53.76 -23.53
N SER A 177 14.76 54.65 -23.75
CA SER A 177 13.39 54.42 -23.24
C SER A 177 12.70 53.24 -23.92
N ARG A 178 12.92 53.05 -25.23
CA ARG A 178 12.42 51.86 -25.96
C ARG A 178 13.10 50.58 -25.47
N LEU A 179 14.42 50.57 -25.36
CA LEU A 179 15.17 49.41 -24.87
C LEU A 179 14.76 49.01 -23.44
N LYS A 180 14.47 49.98 -22.56
CA LYS A 180 13.90 49.71 -21.23
C LYS A 180 12.48 49.19 -21.28
N GLN A 181 11.66 49.64 -22.23
CA GLN A 181 10.32 49.09 -22.43
C GLN A 181 10.39 47.64 -22.92
N ASP A 182 11.24 47.35 -23.93
CA ASP A 182 11.52 46.00 -24.40
C ASP A 182 12.12 45.10 -23.30
N GLU A 183 12.94 45.66 -22.41
CA GLU A 183 13.49 44.97 -21.23
C GLU A 183 12.39 44.58 -20.25
N THR A 184 11.52 45.52 -19.86
CA THR A 184 10.36 45.20 -19.00
C THR A 184 9.39 44.20 -19.64
N GLN A 185 9.16 44.27 -20.95
CA GLN A 185 8.35 43.29 -21.67
C GLN A 185 9.00 41.90 -21.66
N ARG A 186 10.32 41.80 -21.85
CA ARG A 186 11.04 40.52 -21.70
C ARG A 186 11.03 40.02 -20.26
N GLU A 187 11.06 40.89 -19.25
CA GLU A 187 10.89 40.47 -17.85
C GLU A 187 9.48 39.93 -17.58
N GLU A 188 8.43 40.52 -18.16
CA GLU A 188 7.05 40.02 -18.09
C GLU A 188 6.87 38.69 -18.83
N GLU A 189 7.47 38.54 -20.03
CA GLU A 189 7.54 37.27 -20.76
C GLU A 189 8.30 36.20 -19.96
N ILE A 190 9.45 36.54 -19.37
CA ILE A 190 10.22 35.61 -18.54
C ILE A 190 9.45 35.24 -17.26
N GLN A 191 8.72 36.17 -16.64
CA GLN A 191 7.88 35.89 -15.48
C GLN A 191 6.68 34.99 -15.82
N THR A 192 6.00 35.26 -16.94
CA THR A 192 4.88 34.42 -17.41
C THR A 192 5.36 33.04 -17.86
N LEU A 193 6.47 32.92 -18.59
CA LEU A 193 7.09 31.62 -18.92
C LEU A 193 7.57 30.87 -17.68
N ARG A 194 8.17 31.54 -16.68
CA ARG A 194 8.51 30.92 -15.38
C ARG A 194 7.27 30.44 -14.63
N LYS A 195 6.15 31.18 -14.72
CA LYS A 195 4.87 30.76 -14.15
C LYS A 195 4.33 29.53 -14.88
N HIS A 196 4.19 29.56 -16.20
CA HIS A 196 3.74 28.40 -16.99
C HIS A 196 4.63 27.16 -16.78
N LEU A 197 5.94 27.33 -16.64
CA LEU A 197 6.88 26.24 -16.34
C LEU A 197 6.77 25.72 -14.90
N LYS A 198 6.36 26.57 -13.94
CA LYS A 198 6.00 26.13 -12.57
C LYS A 198 4.67 25.38 -12.60
N ASP A 199 3.65 25.95 -13.24
CA ASP A 199 2.30 25.38 -13.32
C ASP A 199 2.34 24.01 -14.02
N ALA A 200 3.02 23.89 -15.16
CA ALA A 200 3.25 22.62 -15.87
C ALA A 200 4.08 21.60 -15.07
N ARG A 201 5.01 22.05 -14.20
CA ARG A 201 5.71 21.15 -13.25
C ARG A 201 4.77 20.66 -12.15
N GLN A 202 3.84 21.49 -11.69
CA GLN A 202 2.82 21.09 -10.72
C GLN A 202 1.82 20.10 -11.36
N GLU A 203 1.40 20.33 -12.61
CA GLU A 203 0.58 19.39 -13.38
C GLU A 203 1.31 18.06 -13.64
N HIS A 204 2.60 18.10 -14.00
CA HIS A 204 3.40 16.87 -14.12
C HIS A 204 3.48 16.12 -12.78
N GLN A 205 3.65 16.83 -11.67
CA GLN A 205 3.73 16.20 -10.34
C GLN A 205 2.38 15.65 -9.87
N THR A 206 1.25 16.29 -10.18
CA THR A 206 -0.09 15.75 -9.88
C THR A 206 -0.42 14.55 -10.78
N LEU A 207 -0.08 14.59 -12.07
CA LEU A 207 -0.22 13.45 -12.98
C LEU A 207 0.66 12.27 -12.58
N GLU A 208 1.93 12.49 -12.20
CA GLU A 208 2.77 11.43 -11.64
C GLU A 208 2.16 10.82 -10.37
N ASN A 209 1.64 11.65 -9.47
CA ASN A 209 1.03 11.16 -8.23
C ASN A 209 -0.26 10.38 -8.51
N GLN A 210 -1.08 10.82 -9.47
CA GLN A 210 -2.22 10.04 -9.96
C GLN A 210 -1.79 8.72 -10.60
N VAL A 211 -0.70 8.69 -11.37
CA VAL A 211 -0.16 7.43 -11.94
C VAL A 211 0.40 6.50 -10.85
N ARG A 212 1.03 7.04 -9.80
CA ARG A 212 1.46 6.25 -8.61
C ARG A 212 0.25 5.69 -7.86
N GLU A 213 -0.78 6.48 -7.64
CA GLU A 213 -2.02 6.10 -6.95
C GLU A 213 -2.85 5.09 -7.76
N LEU A 214 -2.95 5.27 -9.08
CA LEU A 214 -3.56 4.30 -10.00
C LEU A 214 -2.79 2.98 -10.03
N ARG A 215 -1.45 3.00 -10.08
CA ARG A 215 -0.65 1.75 -9.98
C ARG A 215 -0.78 1.08 -8.61
N SER A 216 -0.84 1.86 -7.53
CA SER A 216 -1.07 1.33 -6.17
C SER A 216 -2.45 0.68 -6.06
N THR A 217 -3.50 1.32 -6.57
CA THR A 217 -4.85 0.75 -6.60
C THR A 217 -4.95 -0.45 -7.54
N GLU A 218 -4.29 -0.44 -8.70
CA GLU A 218 -4.19 -1.57 -9.64
C GLU A 218 -3.49 -2.78 -9.02
N THR A 219 -2.37 -2.58 -8.31
CA THR A 219 -1.72 -3.69 -7.57
C THR A 219 -2.59 -4.17 -6.40
N SER A 220 -3.28 -3.26 -5.69
CA SER A 220 -4.22 -3.65 -4.63
C SER A 220 -5.42 -4.43 -5.16
N THR A 221 -5.97 -4.08 -6.33
CA THR A 221 -7.07 -4.83 -6.96
C THR A 221 -6.59 -6.14 -7.57
N LYS A 222 -5.36 -6.21 -8.09
CA LYS A 222 -4.71 -7.48 -8.47
C LYS A 222 -4.55 -8.42 -7.28
N PHE A 223 -3.88 -8.00 -6.20
CA PHE A 223 -3.77 -8.83 -4.99
C PHE A 223 -5.13 -9.26 -4.42
N LYS A 224 -6.18 -8.42 -4.51
CA LYS A 224 -7.55 -8.79 -4.13
C LYS A 224 -8.17 -9.79 -5.12
N LEU A 225 -7.95 -9.64 -6.42
CA LEU A 225 -8.39 -10.61 -7.43
C LEU A 225 -7.68 -11.95 -7.24
N ASP A 226 -6.37 -11.95 -7.08
CA ASP A 226 -5.55 -13.15 -6.89
C ASP A 226 -5.97 -13.87 -5.59
N SER A 227 -6.17 -13.12 -4.49
CA SER A 227 -6.66 -13.66 -3.22
C SER A 227 -8.09 -14.20 -3.30
N LEU A 228 -9.02 -13.50 -3.97
CA LEU A 228 -10.39 -13.99 -4.20
C LEU A 228 -10.42 -15.19 -5.15
N THR A 229 -9.53 -15.24 -6.14
CA THR A 229 -9.39 -16.37 -7.06
C THR A 229 -8.84 -17.58 -6.33
N GLN A 230 -7.81 -17.41 -5.49
CA GLN A 230 -7.28 -18.48 -4.63
C GLN A 230 -8.32 -18.96 -3.61
N GLN A 231 -9.11 -18.06 -3.01
CA GLN A 231 -10.23 -18.46 -2.14
C GLN A 231 -11.31 -19.23 -2.91
N LEU A 232 -11.60 -18.84 -4.16
CA LEU A 232 -12.55 -19.53 -5.02
C LEU A 232 -12.02 -20.90 -5.43
N GLU A 233 -10.77 -21.03 -5.87
CA GLU A 233 -10.10 -22.31 -6.17
C GLU A 233 -10.06 -23.24 -4.95
N LEU A 234 -9.68 -22.72 -3.76
CA LEU A 234 -9.73 -23.50 -2.52
C LEU A 234 -11.15 -23.98 -2.22
N SER A 235 -12.15 -23.10 -2.26
CA SER A 235 -13.55 -23.49 -2.04
C SER A 235 -14.06 -24.48 -3.10
N HIS A 236 -13.57 -24.40 -4.34
CA HIS A 236 -13.91 -25.33 -5.40
C HIS A 236 -13.29 -26.70 -5.12
N SER A 237 -12.01 -26.75 -4.75
CA SER A 237 -11.32 -27.99 -4.36
C SER A 237 -11.91 -28.63 -3.09
N GLU A 238 -12.42 -27.83 -2.15
CA GLU A 238 -13.18 -28.34 -0.99
C GLU A 238 -14.53 -28.94 -1.42
N VAL A 239 -15.26 -28.28 -2.32
CA VAL A 239 -16.52 -28.80 -2.88
C VAL A 239 -16.28 -30.07 -3.71
N GLU A 240 -15.21 -30.12 -4.51
CA GLU A 240 -14.81 -31.33 -5.24
C GLU A 240 -14.39 -32.46 -4.29
N ARG A 241 -13.59 -32.18 -3.26
CA ARG A 241 -13.24 -33.16 -2.22
C ARG A 241 -14.49 -33.68 -1.52
N ILE A 242 -15.39 -32.81 -1.08
CA ILE A 242 -16.65 -33.19 -0.41
C ILE A 242 -17.55 -34.00 -1.35
N ASN A 243 -17.61 -33.67 -2.65
CA ASN A 243 -18.34 -34.47 -3.64
C ASN A 243 -17.67 -35.83 -3.89
N SER A 244 -16.33 -35.91 -3.90
CA SER A 244 -15.59 -37.17 -4.01
C SER A 244 -15.81 -38.07 -2.79
N GLU A 245 -15.81 -37.49 -1.58
CA GLU A 245 -16.11 -38.20 -0.35
C GLU A 245 -17.58 -38.63 -0.29
N LEU A 246 -18.52 -37.78 -0.71
CA LEU A 246 -19.94 -38.11 -0.78
C LEU A 246 -20.23 -39.22 -1.78
N THR A 247 -19.57 -39.22 -2.95
CA THR A 247 -19.70 -40.28 -3.96
C THR A 247 -19.06 -41.59 -3.49
N VAL A 248 -17.84 -41.56 -2.92
CA VAL A 248 -17.20 -42.75 -2.32
C VAL A 248 -18.05 -43.31 -1.17
N LYS A 249 -18.56 -42.48 -0.26
CA LYS A 249 -19.45 -42.93 0.83
C LYS A 249 -20.78 -43.45 0.30
N SER A 250 -21.37 -42.82 -0.72
CA SER A 250 -22.58 -43.34 -1.39
C SER A 250 -22.33 -44.72 -1.98
N ASP A 251 -21.23 -44.89 -2.71
CA ASP A 251 -20.83 -46.16 -3.29
C ASP A 251 -20.55 -47.22 -2.21
N ASP A 252 -19.85 -46.88 -1.13
CA ASP A 252 -19.64 -47.77 0.00
C ASP A 252 -20.94 -48.15 0.71
N PHE A 253 -21.90 -47.23 0.86
CA PHE A 253 -23.24 -47.56 1.34
C PHE A 253 -24.03 -48.44 0.36
N THR A 254 -23.84 -48.32 -0.97
CA THR A 254 -24.45 -49.27 -1.92
C THR A 254 -23.76 -50.63 -1.91
N LYS A 255 -22.41 -50.69 -1.78
CA LYS A 255 -21.64 -51.94 -1.60
C LYS A 255 -22.07 -52.65 -0.32
N TYR A 256 -22.13 -51.93 0.80
CA TYR A 256 -22.59 -52.45 2.10
C TYR A 256 -24.04 -52.94 2.03
N ARG A 257 -24.95 -52.17 1.41
CA ARG A 257 -26.35 -52.58 1.22
C ARG A 257 -26.46 -53.84 0.36
N ARG A 258 -25.72 -53.93 -0.76
CA ARG A 258 -25.66 -55.13 -1.62
C ARG A 258 -25.10 -56.33 -0.85
N ALA A 259 -24.01 -56.15 -0.09
CA ALA A 259 -23.39 -57.20 0.70
C ALA A 259 -24.31 -57.71 1.81
N LYS A 260 -24.93 -56.82 2.60
CA LYS A 260 -25.90 -57.21 3.63
C LYS A 260 -27.19 -57.80 3.06
N GLN A 261 -27.65 -57.37 1.88
CA GLN A 261 -28.80 -57.98 1.24
C GLN A 261 -28.48 -59.37 0.66
N ALA A 262 -27.26 -59.59 0.16
CA ALA A 262 -26.78 -60.92 -0.20
C ALA A 262 -26.63 -61.83 1.03
N GLU A 263 -26.07 -61.31 2.14
CA GLU A 263 -25.96 -62.02 3.42
C GLU A 263 -27.35 -62.44 3.93
N VAL A 264 -28.33 -61.54 3.94
CA VAL A 264 -29.73 -61.85 4.28
C VAL A 264 -30.34 -62.91 3.36
N VAL A 265 -30.10 -62.86 2.04
CA VAL A 265 -30.56 -63.91 1.11
C VAL A 265 -29.90 -65.27 1.40
N THR A 266 -28.60 -65.30 1.72
CA THR A 266 -27.93 -66.57 2.10
C THR A 266 -28.40 -67.09 3.46
N LEU A 267 -28.67 -66.22 4.43
CA LEU A 267 -29.22 -66.60 5.74
C LEU A 267 -30.67 -67.12 5.61
N GLN A 268 -31.47 -66.51 4.73
CA GLN A 268 -32.81 -67.00 4.40
C GLN A 268 -32.75 -68.37 3.73
N ALA A 269 -31.90 -68.55 2.71
CA ALA A 269 -31.72 -69.85 2.05
C ALA A 269 -31.22 -70.95 3.02
N ASN A 270 -30.35 -70.60 3.96
CA ASN A 270 -29.90 -71.50 5.02
C ASN A 270 -31.02 -71.83 6.02
N LEU A 271 -31.85 -70.84 6.39
CA LEU A 271 -33.02 -71.04 7.25
C LEU A 271 -34.05 -71.95 6.58
N ASP A 272 -34.31 -71.75 5.29
CA ASP A 272 -35.24 -72.56 4.49
C ASP A 272 -34.71 -73.99 4.27
N ALA A 273 -33.40 -74.17 4.14
CA ALA A 273 -32.78 -75.50 4.12
C ALA A 273 -32.84 -76.19 5.50
N VAL A 274 -32.67 -75.46 6.60
CA VAL A 274 -32.78 -76.02 7.97
C VAL A 274 -34.24 -76.34 8.32
N SER A 275 -35.21 -75.54 7.90
CA SER A 275 -36.63 -75.81 8.11
C SER A 275 -37.08 -77.06 7.34
N GLN A 276 -36.70 -77.21 6.06
CA GLN A 276 -36.95 -78.43 5.28
C GLN A 276 -36.31 -79.67 5.92
N ASN A 277 -35.07 -79.57 6.45
CA ASN A 277 -34.44 -80.67 7.17
C ASN A 277 -35.16 -81.01 8.50
N ASN A 278 -35.71 -80.01 9.20
CA ASN A 278 -36.54 -80.22 10.40
C ASN A 278 -37.88 -80.90 10.03
N GLU A 279 -38.53 -80.48 8.95
CA GLU A 279 -39.76 -81.13 8.46
C GLU A 279 -39.52 -82.58 8.02
N LEU A 280 -38.43 -82.85 7.28
CA LEU A 280 -38.01 -84.19 6.88
C LEU A 280 -37.72 -85.06 8.11
N THR A 281 -36.92 -84.58 9.06
CA THR A 281 -36.61 -85.34 10.29
C THR A 281 -37.84 -85.52 11.20
N GLN A 282 -38.76 -84.56 11.28
CA GLN A 282 -40.05 -84.76 11.95
C GLN A 282 -40.94 -85.79 11.24
N SER A 283 -40.95 -85.82 9.90
CA SER A 283 -41.70 -86.83 9.16
C SER A 283 -41.13 -88.24 9.39
N SER A 284 -39.79 -88.35 9.43
CA SER A 284 -39.08 -89.58 9.79
C SER A 284 -39.35 -90.00 11.24
N LEU A 285 -39.36 -89.05 12.19
CA LEU A 285 -39.72 -89.31 13.59
C LEU A 285 -41.15 -89.84 13.72
N LYS A 286 -42.12 -89.22 13.02
CA LYS A 286 -43.53 -89.66 13.01
C LYS A 286 -43.69 -91.06 12.40
N ALA A 287 -42.94 -91.38 11.35
CA ALA A 287 -42.90 -92.72 10.75
C ALA A 287 -42.25 -93.77 11.67
N LEU A 288 -41.17 -93.40 12.38
CA LEU A 288 -40.52 -94.28 13.35
C LEU A 288 -41.42 -94.50 14.59
N GLN A 289 -42.13 -93.47 15.04
CA GLN A 289 -43.13 -93.56 16.11
C GLN A 289 -44.31 -94.45 15.75
N SER A 290 -44.86 -94.37 14.52
CA SER A 290 -45.95 -95.26 14.07
C SER A 290 -45.48 -96.70 13.87
N SER A 291 -44.24 -96.91 13.43
CA SER A 291 -43.60 -98.24 13.42
C SER A 291 -43.44 -98.78 14.85
N HIS A 292 -42.96 -97.96 15.80
CA HIS A 292 -42.77 -98.36 17.19
C HIS A 292 -44.10 -98.69 17.88
N THR A 293 -45.17 -97.90 17.68
CA THR A 293 -46.48 -98.21 18.26
C THR A 293 -47.09 -99.47 17.64
N SER A 294 -46.89 -99.72 16.35
CA SER A 294 -47.29 -100.98 15.70
C SER A 294 -46.54 -102.19 16.27
N GLN A 295 -45.21 -102.12 16.40
CA GLN A 295 -44.39 -103.16 17.02
C GLN A 295 -44.77 -103.37 18.50
N THR A 296 -45.00 -102.29 19.25
CA THR A 296 -45.45 -102.36 20.65
C THR A 296 -46.80 -103.06 20.74
N HIS A 297 -47.75 -102.75 19.85
CA HIS A 297 -49.05 -103.41 19.82
C HIS A 297 -48.95 -104.90 19.48
N GLN A 298 -48.08 -105.29 18.53
CA GLN A 298 -47.79 -106.71 18.23
C GLN A 298 -47.17 -107.43 19.43
N LEU A 299 -46.24 -106.79 20.15
CA LEU A 299 -45.60 -107.33 21.35
C LEU A 299 -46.62 -107.49 22.49
N THR A 300 -47.52 -106.52 22.68
CA THR A 300 -48.66 -106.63 23.61
C THR A 300 -49.60 -107.78 23.25
N GLN A 301 -49.97 -107.94 21.97
CA GLN A 301 -50.78 -109.08 21.51
C GLN A 301 -50.07 -110.44 21.68
N ALA A 302 -48.75 -110.48 21.59
CA ALA A 302 -47.97 -111.68 21.87
C ALA A 302 -47.97 -111.99 23.38
N LEU A 303 -47.82 -110.97 24.24
CA LEU A 303 -47.89 -111.11 25.69
C LEU A 303 -49.26 -111.57 26.18
N THR A 304 -50.36 -111.05 25.63
CA THR A 304 -51.71 -111.55 25.99
C THR A 304 -51.89 -113.00 25.56
N LYS A 305 -51.45 -113.39 24.36
CA LYS A 305 -51.49 -114.81 23.93
C LYS A 305 -50.66 -115.73 24.83
N VAL A 306 -49.51 -115.27 25.32
CA VAL A 306 -48.72 -116.03 26.32
C VAL A 306 -49.48 -116.13 27.63
N GLN A 307 -50.12 -115.06 28.11
CA GLN A 307 -50.97 -115.09 29.30
C GLN A 307 -52.15 -116.06 29.15
N ASP A 308 -52.89 -116.00 28.03
CA ASP A 308 -54.00 -116.91 27.72
C ASP A 308 -53.56 -118.38 27.73
N LEU A 309 -52.41 -118.69 27.10
CA LEU A 309 -51.84 -120.04 27.08
C LEU A 309 -51.37 -120.49 28.47
N THR A 310 -50.79 -119.61 29.30
CA THR A 310 -50.46 -119.96 30.69
C THR A 310 -51.70 -120.14 31.56
N GLY A 311 -52.79 -119.43 31.28
CA GLY A 311 -54.10 -119.64 31.93
C GLY A 311 -54.67 -121.02 31.60
N GLN A 312 -54.68 -121.40 30.31
CA GLN A 312 -55.10 -122.72 29.86
C GLN A 312 -54.24 -123.85 30.44
N LEU A 313 -52.93 -123.64 30.61
CA LEU A 313 -52.04 -124.59 31.26
C LEU A 313 -52.38 -124.75 32.75
N ALA A 314 -52.59 -123.65 33.47
CA ALA A 314 -52.98 -123.67 34.88
C ALA A 314 -54.37 -124.30 35.11
N GLU A 315 -55.32 -124.12 34.18
CA GLU A 315 -56.61 -124.81 34.20
C GLU A 315 -56.45 -126.33 33.99
N GLN A 316 -55.55 -126.78 33.11
CA GLN A 316 -55.24 -128.20 32.95
C GLN A 316 -54.54 -128.78 34.19
N GLU A 317 -53.60 -128.05 34.81
CA GLU A 317 -52.99 -128.47 36.08
C GLU A 317 -54.02 -128.56 37.23
N ALA A 318 -55.00 -127.65 37.25
CA ALA A 318 -56.12 -127.70 38.18
C ALA A 318 -57.02 -128.94 37.95
N THR A 319 -57.33 -129.31 36.70
CA THR A 319 -58.11 -130.53 36.43
C THR A 319 -57.31 -131.80 36.78
N PHE A 320 -56.03 -131.90 36.42
CA PHE A 320 -55.20 -133.06 36.79
C PHE A 320 -55.01 -133.22 38.31
N THR A 321 -54.93 -132.12 39.07
CA THR A 321 -54.89 -132.18 40.55
C THR A 321 -56.25 -132.55 41.15
N GLN A 322 -57.36 -132.16 40.53
CA GLN A 322 -58.70 -132.61 40.92
C GLN A 322 -58.94 -134.11 40.60
N GLU A 323 -58.48 -134.59 39.44
CA GLU A 323 -58.55 -136.01 39.07
C GLU A 323 -57.69 -136.87 40.01
N THR A 324 -56.42 -136.51 40.23
CA THR A 324 -55.55 -137.29 41.13
C THR A 324 -56.01 -137.26 42.59
N THR A 325 -56.66 -136.20 43.08
CA THR A 325 -57.28 -136.22 44.41
C THR A 325 -58.56 -137.07 44.46
N SER A 326 -59.31 -137.17 43.35
CA SER A 326 -60.43 -138.12 43.24
C SER A 326 -59.97 -139.58 43.26
N LEU A 327 -58.89 -139.90 42.53
CA LEU A 327 -58.28 -141.24 42.50
C LEU A 327 -57.74 -141.66 43.88
N ARG A 328 -57.11 -140.74 44.63
CA ARG A 328 -56.67 -141.01 46.01
C ARG A 328 -57.83 -141.36 46.94
N ARG A 329 -59.00 -140.72 46.81
CA ARG A 329 -60.20 -141.11 47.58
C ARG A 329 -60.72 -142.49 47.20
N LEU A 330 -60.66 -142.86 45.92
CA LEU A 330 -61.05 -144.20 45.47
C LEU A 330 -60.12 -145.28 46.05
N VAL A 331 -58.81 -145.03 46.13
CA VAL A 331 -57.85 -145.96 46.75
C VAL A 331 -58.18 -146.19 48.23
N VAL A 332 -58.40 -145.14 49.02
CA VAL A 332 -58.77 -145.27 50.45
C VAL A 332 -60.05 -146.11 50.63
N MET A 333 -61.08 -145.87 49.80
CA MET A 333 -62.33 -146.66 49.81
C MET A 333 -62.14 -148.15 49.43
N LEU A 334 -61.04 -148.50 48.76
CA LEU A 334 -60.68 -149.89 48.45
C LEU A 334 -59.84 -150.52 49.57
N GLU A 335 -58.91 -149.76 50.16
CA GLU A 335 -58.12 -150.18 51.33
C GLU A 335 -59.01 -150.47 52.55
N GLU A 336 -60.04 -149.66 52.79
CA GLU A 336 -61.02 -149.88 53.86
C GLU A 336 -61.79 -151.21 53.64
N ARG A 337 -62.23 -151.50 52.41
CA ARG A 337 -62.92 -152.75 52.07
C ARG A 337 -62.02 -153.99 52.11
N GLU A 338 -60.75 -153.86 51.74
CA GLU A 338 -59.78 -154.96 51.88
C GLU A 338 -59.57 -155.32 53.36
N LYS A 339 -59.65 -154.32 54.25
CA LYS A 339 -59.53 -154.49 55.70
C LYS A 339 -60.75 -155.20 56.29
N GLU A 340 -61.96 -154.76 55.93
CA GLU A 340 -63.21 -155.44 56.32
C GLU A 340 -63.22 -156.92 55.90
N ALA A 341 -62.70 -157.24 54.71
CA ALA A 341 -62.59 -158.61 54.22
C ALA A 341 -61.59 -159.47 55.04
N LYS A 342 -60.45 -158.90 55.46
CA LYS A 342 -59.44 -159.58 56.29
C LYS A 342 -59.98 -159.91 57.69
N ASP A 343 -60.66 -158.95 58.32
CA ASP A 343 -61.24 -159.13 59.65
C ASP A 343 -62.33 -160.23 59.64
N PHE A 344 -63.08 -160.37 58.54
CA PHE A 344 -64.07 -161.45 58.37
C PHE A 344 -63.43 -162.84 58.23
N VAL A 345 -62.34 -162.97 57.46
CA VAL A 345 -61.60 -164.24 57.31
C VAL A 345 -61.00 -164.68 58.65
N ALA A 346 -60.36 -163.76 59.39
CA ALA A 346 -59.76 -164.04 60.69
C ALA A 346 -60.78 -164.50 61.75
N SER A 347 -62.07 -164.19 61.58
CA SER A 347 -63.15 -164.74 62.42
C SER A 347 -63.46 -166.20 62.08
N ILE A 348 -63.44 -166.57 60.80
CA ILE A 348 -63.75 -167.94 60.33
C ILE A 348 -62.63 -168.91 60.72
N GLU A 349 -61.36 -168.52 60.59
CA GLU A 349 -60.20 -169.32 60.99
C GLU A 349 -60.29 -169.72 62.48
N LYS A 350 -60.69 -168.76 63.33
CA LYS A 350 -60.85 -168.93 64.76
C LYS A 350 -61.95 -169.93 65.17
N GLU A 351 -62.99 -170.07 64.34
CA GLU A 351 -64.05 -171.06 64.57
C GLU A 351 -63.60 -172.48 64.16
N TRP A 352 -62.71 -172.60 63.16
CA TRP A 352 -62.10 -173.87 62.76
C TRP A 352 -61.13 -174.42 63.81
N ASP A 353 -60.26 -173.58 64.39
CA ASP A 353 -59.34 -173.99 65.47
C ASP A 353 -60.11 -174.61 66.65
N ALA A 354 -61.24 -173.98 67.03
CA ALA A 354 -62.11 -174.44 68.11
C ALA A 354 -62.87 -175.75 67.79
N VAL A 355 -62.83 -176.24 66.55
CA VAL A 355 -63.28 -177.59 66.15
C VAL A 355 -62.11 -178.58 66.18
N GLY A 356 -60.91 -178.16 65.72
CA GLY A 356 -59.68 -178.95 65.80
C GLY A 356 -59.39 -179.46 67.21
N GLU A 357 -59.37 -178.57 68.20
CA GLU A 357 -59.12 -178.98 69.59
C GLU A 357 -60.18 -179.97 70.16
N LYS A 358 -61.35 -180.12 69.52
CA LYS A 358 -62.39 -181.09 69.92
C LYS A 358 -62.21 -182.45 69.24
N ALA A 359 -61.40 -182.53 68.18
CA ALA A 359 -60.88 -183.80 67.65
C ALA A 359 -59.67 -184.27 68.49
N ASP A 360 -58.70 -183.39 68.74
CA ASP A 360 -57.45 -183.73 69.45
C ASP A 360 -57.68 -184.27 70.87
N ARG A 361 -58.68 -183.74 71.58
CA ARG A 361 -59.10 -184.23 72.90
C ARG A 361 -59.68 -185.65 72.85
N ARG A 362 -60.23 -186.09 71.72
CA ARG A 362 -60.71 -187.48 71.52
C ARG A 362 -59.57 -188.41 71.10
N GLU A 363 -58.69 -187.96 70.21
CA GLU A 363 -57.49 -188.73 69.86
C GLU A 363 -56.57 -188.95 71.07
N SER A 364 -56.36 -187.93 71.90
CA SER A 364 -55.51 -188.02 73.09
C SER A 364 -56.02 -189.05 74.11
N ALA A 365 -57.34 -189.23 74.21
CA ALA A 365 -57.94 -190.26 75.07
C ALA A 365 -57.62 -191.68 74.57
N LEU A 366 -57.77 -191.92 73.27
CA LEU A 366 -57.47 -193.22 72.64
C LEU A 366 -55.96 -193.53 72.63
N ARG A 367 -55.12 -192.52 72.38
CA ARG A 367 -53.65 -192.62 72.52
C ARG A 367 -53.27 -193.00 73.97
N GLY A 368 -53.94 -192.42 74.97
CA GLY A 368 -53.76 -192.75 76.39
C GLY A 368 -54.15 -194.17 76.83
N GLU A 369 -54.82 -194.94 75.97
CA GLU A 369 -55.02 -196.39 76.14
C GLU A 369 -53.87 -197.19 75.51
N VAL A 370 -53.46 -196.84 74.30
CA VAL A 370 -52.32 -197.47 73.60
C VAL A 370 -51.00 -197.25 74.34
N GLU A 371 -50.76 -196.06 74.90
CA GLU A 371 -49.54 -195.73 75.64
C GLU A 371 -49.36 -196.57 76.92
N ARG A 372 -50.45 -197.13 77.49
CA ARG A 372 -50.35 -198.02 78.66
C ARG A 372 -49.87 -199.42 78.28
N GLU A 373 -50.38 -199.98 77.18
CA GLU A 373 -49.87 -201.23 76.60
C GLU A 373 -48.43 -201.09 76.09
N ARG A 374 -48.06 -199.90 75.60
CA ARG A 374 -46.72 -199.60 75.08
C ARG A 374 -45.66 -199.43 76.17
N LYS A 375 -45.97 -198.70 77.25
CA LYS A 375 -45.00 -198.46 78.34
C LYS A 375 -44.57 -199.73 79.09
N GLY A 376 -45.38 -200.78 79.08
CA GLY A 376 -44.99 -202.11 79.54
C GLY A 376 -43.86 -202.79 78.73
N ARG A 377 -43.48 -202.25 77.56
CA ARG A 377 -42.43 -202.78 76.69
C ARG A 377 -41.18 -201.89 76.58
N GLU A 378 -41.31 -200.56 76.56
CA GLU A 378 -40.17 -199.68 76.26
C GLU A 378 -39.26 -199.36 77.47
N ASP A 379 -39.79 -199.36 78.70
CA ASP A 379 -38.97 -199.24 79.92
C ASP A 379 -38.07 -200.47 80.17
N ALA A 380 -38.26 -201.55 79.41
CA ALA A 380 -37.35 -202.69 79.39
C ALA A 380 -36.07 -202.43 78.58
N GLU A 381 -36.07 -201.46 77.65
CA GLU A 381 -35.07 -201.40 76.57
C GLU A 381 -34.17 -200.15 76.63
N LYS A 382 -34.68 -198.94 76.92
CA LYS A 382 -33.85 -197.71 76.90
C LYS A 382 -33.31 -197.26 78.26
N LYS A 383 -32.77 -198.28 78.94
CA LYS A 383 -31.71 -198.19 79.95
C LYS A 383 -30.31 -197.88 79.35
N VAL A 384 -30.27 -197.39 78.09
CA VAL A 384 -29.09 -197.36 77.22
C VAL A 384 -28.51 -195.94 77.08
N GLU A 385 -29.15 -195.02 76.36
CA GLU A 385 -28.52 -193.75 75.97
C GLU A 385 -29.27 -192.50 76.45
N ARG A 386 -28.52 -191.59 77.08
CA ARG A 386 -28.92 -190.24 77.54
C ARG A 386 -27.79 -189.25 77.17
N LEU A 387 -28.13 -188.05 76.65
CA LEU A 387 -27.50 -186.70 76.83
C LEU A 387 -27.54 -185.77 75.55
N GLU A 388 -27.47 -184.42 75.77
CA GLU A 388 -27.05 -183.29 74.84
C GLU A 388 -27.97 -182.77 73.65
N THR A 389 -27.93 -181.53 73.04
CA THR A 389 -27.90 -180.04 73.45
C THR A 389 -28.37 -179.02 72.31
N VAL A 390 -28.46 -177.66 72.51
CA VAL A 390 -29.01 -176.54 71.60
C VAL A 390 -28.41 -175.10 71.93
N ILE A 391 -28.58 -173.94 71.14
CA ILE A 391 -28.64 -172.42 71.54
C ILE A 391 -28.33 -171.22 70.48
N GLU A 392 -28.90 -169.95 70.67
CA GLU A 392 -28.83 -168.40 70.35
C GLU A 392 -27.83 -167.51 69.40
N ARG A 393 -27.77 -166.11 69.10
CA ARG A 393 -28.54 -164.72 69.11
C ARG A 393 -27.85 -163.34 68.51
N MET A 394 -28.60 -162.29 67.95
CA MET A 394 -28.63 -160.71 67.99
C MET A 394 -27.66 -159.55 67.35
N GLY A 395 -28.10 -158.23 67.11
CA GLY A 395 -27.32 -156.93 66.75
C GLY A 395 -28.03 -155.52 66.28
N ARG A 396 -27.44 -154.23 66.28
CA ARG A 396 -27.96 -152.80 65.84
C ARG A 396 -26.97 -151.51 65.70
N GLY A 397 -27.34 -150.25 65.20
CA GLY A 397 -26.66 -148.85 65.39
C GLY A 397 -26.81 -147.58 64.36
N GLU A 398 -26.78 -146.24 64.74
CA GLU A 398 -27.18 -144.97 63.91
C GLU A 398 -26.61 -143.44 64.19
N LEU A 399 -26.78 -142.37 63.29
CA LEU A 399 -26.70 -140.79 63.32
C LEU A 399 -25.35 -139.89 63.20
N PRO A 400 -25.13 -138.47 63.12
CA PRO A 400 -25.83 -137.08 63.22
C PRO A 400 -25.39 -135.77 62.29
N VAL A 401 -25.41 -134.41 62.69
CA VAL A 401 -25.22 -133.05 61.89
C VAL A 401 -24.75 -131.72 62.74
N PRO A 402 -24.76 -130.30 62.47
CA PRO A 402 -24.69 -129.18 61.38
C PRO A 402 -23.99 -127.68 61.64
N SER A 403 -24.11 -126.58 60.77
CA SER A 403 -23.95 -125.00 60.90
C SER A 403 -22.71 -124.14 60.29
N ARG A 404 -22.46 -122.74 60.13
CA ARG A 404 -23.03 -121.30 60.35
C ARG A 404 -22.56 -120.03 59.40
N THR A 405 -22.30 -118.69 59.79
CA THR A 405 -22.50 -117.34 58.99
C THR A 405 -21.57 -115.96 59.17
N PRO A 406 -21.82 -114.58 58.85
CA PRO A 406 -20.88 -113.48 58.22
C PRO A 406 -20.86 -111.85 58.54
N GLY A 407 -20.07 -110.88 57.89
CA GLY A 407 -20.28 -109.32 57.71
C GLY A 407 -19.15 -108.15 57.79
N THR A 408 -19.18 -106.92 57.11
CA THR A 408 -18.34 -105.61 57.31
C THR A 408 -18.64 -104.30 56.42
N PRO A 409 -18.16 -103.04 56.76
CA PRO A 409 -18.17 -101.79 55.89
C PRO A 409 -16.94 -100.79 55.92
N GLU A 410 -16.53 -100.10 54.82
CA GLU A 410 -15.41 -99.07 54.88
C GLU A 410 -15.34 -97.89 53.84
N ASP A 411 -15.93 -97.95 52.63
CA ASP A 411 -15.48 -97.11 51.48
C ASP A 411 -15.87 -95.61 51.42
N TYR A 412 -16.82 -95.11 52.23
CA TYR A 412 -17.42 -93.78 51.98
C TYR A 412 -16.54 -92.57 52.34
N ALA A 413 -15.58 -92.71 53.26
CA ALA A 413 -14.84 -91.56 53.79
C ALA A 413 -13.85 -90.93 52.78
N LYS A 414 -13.22 -91.75 51.91
CA LYS A 414 -12.15 -91.29 51.00
C LYS A 414 -12.66 -90.31 49.94
N LYS A 415 -13.84 -90.59 49.36
CA LYS A 415 -14.42 -89.77 48.28
C LYS A 415 -14.78 -88.35 48.71
N SER A 416 -15.15 -88.14 49.98
CA SER A 416 -15.50 -86.80 50.46
C SER A 416 -14.31 -85.86 50.46
N ALA A 417 -13.10 -86.35 50.76
CA ALA A 417 -11.88 -85.54 50.78
C ALA A 417 -11.40 -85.13 49.38
N GLU A 418 -11.70 -85.94 48.35
CA GLU A 418 -11.33 -85.66 46.96
C GLU A 418 -12.16 -84.49 46.38
N TYR A 419 -13.49 -84.48 46.61
CA TYR A 419 -14.34 -83.33 46.25
C TYR A 419 -13.89 -82.04 46.97
N ASP A 420 -13.63 -82.14 48.28
CA ASP A 420 -13.13 -81.04 49.12
C ASP A 420 -11.82 -80.43 48.60
N HIS A 421 -10.94 -81.23 48.01
CA HIS A 421 -9.71 -80.74 47.39
C HIS A 421 -10.02 -80.04 46.06
N MET A 422 -10.88 -80.63 45.23
CA MET A 422 -11.19 -80.12 43.89
C MET A 422 -11.91 -78.76 43.96
N ASP A 423 -12.86 -78.58 44.87
CA ASP A 423 -13.58 -77.31 45.09
C ASP A 423 -12.63 -76.17 45.49
N ARG A 424 -11.63 -76.45 46.35
CA ARG A 424 -10.62 -75.45 46.73
C ARG A 424 -9.77 -75.03 45.52
N THR A 425 -9.32 -75.99 44.71
CA THR A 425 -8.55 -75.67 43.49
C THR A 425 -9.39 -74.93 42.43
N LEU A 426 -10.69 -75.25 42.31
CA LEU A 426 -11.61 -74.51 41.44
C LEU A 426 -11.81 -73.06 41.94
N THR A 427 -11.94 -72.88 43.26
CA THR A 427 -12.08 -71.55 43.88
C THR A 427 -10.82 -70.70 43.68
N GLU A 428 -9.62 -71.29 43.84
CA GLU A 428 -8.34 -70.60 43.58
C GLU A 428 -8.15 -70.24 42.10
N VAL A 429 -8.56 -71.12 41.17
CA VAL A 429 -8.53 -70.84 39.72
C VAL A 429 -9.54 -69.76 39.34
N LEU A 430 -10.74 -69.76 39.91
CA LEU A 430 -11.73 -68.70 39.70
C LEU A 430 -11.23 -67.35 40.22
N ALA A 431 -10.65 -67.30 41.43
CA ALA A 431 -10.05 -66.08 41.96
C ALA A 431 -8.92 -65.52 41.07
N GLN A 432 -8.05 -66.40 40.53
CA GLN A 432 -7.00 -65.99 39.59
C GLN A 432 -7.53 -65.53 38.22
N ILE A 433 -8.72 -65.97 37.81
CA ILE A 433 -9.42 -65.49 36.61
C ILE A 433 -10.07 -64.13 36.91
N GLU A 434 -10.72 -63.96 38.06
CA GLU A 434 -11.35 -62.71 38.50
C GLU A 434 -10.33 -61.59 38.72
N GLU A 435 -9.15 -61.89 39.29
CA GLU A 435 -8.04 -60.94 39.44
C GLU A 435 -7.45 -60.49 38.09
N ARG A 436 -7.45 -61.38 37.08
CA ARG A 436 -6.91 -61.08 35.74
C ARG A 436 -7.93 -60.49 34.77
N ALA A 437 -9.23 -60.67 35.00
CA ALA A 437 -10.30 -60.08 34.20
C ALA A 437 -10.19 -58.54 34.05
N PRO A 438 -9.97 -57.73 35.10
CA PRO A 438 -9.80 -56.29 34.95
C PRO A 438 -8.54 -55.92 34.19
N ILE A 439 -7.43 -56.66 34.37
CA ILE A 439 -6.16 -56.42 33.66
C ILE A 439 -6.34 -56.69 32.16
N LEU A 440 -7.00 -57.80 31.79
CA LEU A 440 -7.32 -58.13 30.40
C LEU A 440 -8.34 -57.15 29.78
N SER A 441 -9.23 -56.57 30.59
CA SER A 441 -10.15 -55.50 30.17
C SER A 441 -9.40 -54.20 29.88
N GLN A 442 -8.53 -53.76 30.80
CA GLN A 442 -7.68 -52.59 30.62
C GLN A 442 -6.77 -52.74 29.40
N GLN A 443 -6.11 -53.89 29.24
CA GLN A 443 -5.30 -54.18 28.05
C GLN A 443 -6.11 -54.14 26.76
N ARG A 444 -7.36 -54.63 26.73
CA ARG A 444 -8.23 -54.50 25.55
C ARG A 444 -8.55 -53.05 25.22
N ILE A 445 -8.88 -52.23 26.22
CA ILE A 445 -9.14 -50.79 26.04
C ILE A 445 -7.88 -50.07 25.55
N GLU A 446 -6.70 -50.42 26.07
CA GLU A 446 -5.41 -49.89 25.60
C GLU A 446 -5.08 -50.36 24.17
N TYR A 447 -5.35 -51.62 23.81
CA TYR A 447 -5.18 -52.10 22.43
C TYR A 447 -6.16 -51.46 21.45
N GLU A 448 -7.44 -51.28 21.80
CA GLU A 448 -8.42 -50.59 20.96
C GLU A 448 -8.08 -49.10 20.81
N ARG A 449 -7.56 -48.46 21.87
CA ARG A 449 -7.00 -47.11 21.82
C ARG A 449 -5.77 -47.03 20.91
N LEU A 450 -4.77 -47.88 21.11
CA LEU A 450 -3.57 -47.91 20.26
C LEU A 450 -3.90 -48.25 18.80
N GLN A 451 -4.89 -49.11 18.56
CA GLN A 451 -5.36 -49.44 17.21
C GLN A 451 -6.09 -48.25 16.55
N THR A 452 -6.84 -47.46 17.30
CA THR A 452 -7.49 -46.24 16.77
C THR A 452 -6.49 -45.09 16.57
N GLU A 453 -5.54 -44.90 17.48
CA GLU A 453 -4.42 -43.96 17.31
C GLU A 453 -3.54 -44.35 16.12
N ALA A 454 -3.18 -45.63 15.97
CA ALA A 454 -2.44 -46.13 14.80
C ALA A 454 -3.21 -45.99 13.48
N ALA A 455 -4.54 -46.22 13.48
CA ALA A 455 -5.37 -46.00 12.30
C ALA A 455 -5.47 -44.51 11.92
N GLN A 456 -5.54 -43.61 12.90
CA GLN A 456 -5.50 -42.16 12.68
C GLN A 456 -4.14 -41.72 12.11
N LEU A 457 -3.03 -42.18 12.70
CA LEU A 457 -1.68 -41.89 12.20
C LEU A 457 -1.46 -42.46 10.78
N ALA A 458 -1.94 -43.67 10.49
CA ALA A 458 -1.89 -44.24 9.15
C ALA A 458 -2.71 -43.42 8.13
N SER A 459 -3.87 -42.90 8.53
CA SER A 459 -4.69 -42.01 7.69
C SER A 459 -4.01 -40.65 7.46
N GLN A 460 -3.40 -40.06 8.49
CA GLN A 460 -2.64 -38.81 8.39
C GLN A 460 -1.39 -38.97 7.51
N LEU A 461 -0.70 -40.10 7.60
CA LEU A 461 0.45 -40.44 6.76
C LEU A 461 0.03 -40.68 5.30
N ALA A 462 -1.09 -41.36 5.06
CA ALA A 462 -1.65 -41.53 3.72
C ALA A 462 -2.04 -40.19 3.08
N GLN A 463 -2.69 -39.29 3.85
CA GLN A 463 -2.99 -37.93 3.40
C GLN A 463 -1.71 -37.14 3.10
N ALA A 464 -0.74 -37.12 4.02
CA ALA A 464 0.50 -36.39 3.83
C ALA A 464 1.35 -36.89 2.65
N LEU A 465 1.28 -38.19 2.32
CA LEU A 465 1.88 -38.74 1.10
C LEU A 465 1.11 -38.30 -0.16
N SER A 466 -0.22 -38.32 -0.14
CA SER A 466 -1.06 -37.81 -1.24
C SER A 466 -0.79 -36.32 -1.50
N ASP A 467 -0.76 -35.50 -0.44
CA ASP A 467 -0.49 -34.07 -0.53
C ASP A 467 0.91 -33.81 -1.08
N ARG A 468 1.92 -34.56 -0.62
CA ARG A 468 3.29 -34.52 -1.16
C ARG A 468 3.30 -34.82 -2.66
N ASP A 469 2.61 -35.86 -3.09
CA ASP A 469 2.65 -36.32 -4.48
C ASP A 469 1.94 -35.34 -5.42
N VAL A 470 0.83 -34.74 -4.97
CA VAL A 470 0.20 -33.59 -5.65
C VAL A 470 1.16 -32.40 -5.75
N GLN A 471 1.87 -32.05 -4.66
CA GLN A 471 2.85 -30.95 -4.70
C GLN A 471 4.05 -31.26 -5.61
N VAL A 472 4.51 -32.50 -5.70
CA VAL A 472 5.55 -32.91 -6.65
C VAL A 472 5.08 -32.73 -8.10
N ILE A 473 3.83 -33.12 -8.41
CA ILE A 473 3.23 -32.91 -9.74
C ILE A 473 3.14 -31.41 -10.06
N LEU A 474 2.64 -30.59 -9.14
CA LEU A 474 2.54 -29.13 -9.32
C LEU A 474 3.91 -28.46 -9.51
N VAL A 475 4.94 -28.90 -8.77
CA VAL A 475 6.32 -28.41 -8.95
C VAL A 475 6.89 -28.84 -10.31
N GLN A 476 6.65 -30.07 -10.76
CA GLN A 476 7.06 -30.51 -12.11
C GLN A 476 6.34 -29.73 -13.20
N GLU A 477 5.03 -29.54 -13.10
CA GLU A 477 4.26 -28.71 -14.04
C GLU A 477 4.77 -27.27 -14.08
N ASN A 478 4.98 -26.65 -12.94
CA ASN A 478 5.43 -25.25 -12.87
C ASN A 478 6.88 -25.10 -13.34
N SER A 479 7.73 -26.10 -13.11
CA SER A 479 9.06 -26.19 -13.73
C SER A 479 8.98 -26.30 -15.26
N GLN A 480 8.07 -27.11 -15.81
CA GLN A 480 7.84 -27.21 -17.25
C GLN A 480 7.25 -25.90 -17.84
N LYS A 481 6.30 -25.25 -17.16
CA LYS A 481 5.71 -23.96 -17.57
C LYS A 481 6.78 -22.86 -17.57
N LEU A 482 7.61 -22.79 -16.52
CA LEU A 482 8.76 -21.89 -16.45
C LEU A 482 9.78 -22.16 -17.57
N GLY A 483 10.15 -23.43 -17.79
CA GLY A 483 11.07 -23.81 -18.86
C GLY A 483 10.56 -23.53 -20.27
N LYS A 484 9.24 -23.60 -20.50
CA LYS A 484 8.60 -23.14 -21.75
C LYS A 484 8.70 -21.62 -21.88
N SER A 485 8.29 -20.88 -20.86
CA SER A 485 8.35 -19.41 -20.88
C SER A 485 9.77 -18.85 -20.99
N GLN A 486 10.77 -19.49 -20.40
CA GLN A 486 12.18 -19.11 -20.56
C GLN A 486 12.68 -19.29 -22.00
N ARG A 487 12.29 -20.38 -22.67
CA ARG A 487 12.62 -20.62 -24.09
C ARG A 487 11.90 -19.63 -25.01
N GLU A 488 10.64 -19.31 -24.70
CA GLU A 488 9.84 -18.33 -25.43
C GLU A 488 10.42 -16.91 -25.30
N ASN A 489 10.78 -16.48 -24.08
CA ASN A 489 11.46 -15.20 -23.87
C ASN A 489 12.81 -15.14 -24.61
N ALA A 490 13.65 -16.18 -24.53
CA ALA A 490 14.92 -16.23 -25.25
C ALA A 490 14.74 -16.19 -26.79
N LEU A 491 13.65 -16.77 -27.31
CA LEU A 491 13.29 -16.68 -28.73
C LEU A 491 12.83 -15.26 -29.10
N LEU A 492 12.01 -14.62 -28.27
CA LEU A 492 11.53 -13.25 -28.47
C LEU A 492 12.66 -12.21 -28.37
N GLU A 493 13.64 -12.42 -27.48
CA GLU A 493 14.84 -11.60 -27.37
C GLU A 493 15.71 -11.71 -28.63
N LYS A 494 15.95 -12.93 -29.13
CA LYS A 494 16.63 -13.13 -30.43
C LYS A 494 15.88 -12.44 -31.58
N GLN A 495 14.56 -12.63 -31.68
CA GLN A 495 13.74 -11.99 -32.71
C GLN A 495 13.78 -10.46 -32.63
N ARG A 496 13.76 -9.88 -31.42
CA ARG A 496 13.91 -8.43 -31.21
C ARG A 496 15.26 -7.93 -31.71
N ASP A 497 16.34 -8.65 -31.42
CA ASP A 497 17.68 -8.23 -31.77
C ASP A 497 17.97 -8.41 -33.27
N ASP A 498 17.42 -9.46 -33.90
CA ASP A 498 17.39 -9.64 -35.35
C ASP A 498 16.62 -8.51 -36.06
N LEU A 499 15.42 -8.16 -35.58
CA LEU A 499 14.64 -7.01 -36.08
C LEU A 499 15.40 -5.68 -35.86
N GLY A 500 16.09 -5.54 -34.73
CA GLY A 500 16.95 -4.39 -34.45
C GLY A 500 18.09 -4.27 -35.46
N ARG A 501 18.75 -5.38 -35.80
CA ARG A 501 19.80 -5.42 -36.84
C ARG A 501 19.23 -5.14 -38.24
N GLN A 502 18.04 -5.63 -38.58
CA GLN A 502 17.35 -5.26 -39.84
C GLN A 502 17.15 -3.75 -39.95
N VAL A 503 16.57 -3.13 -38.92
CA VAL A 503 16.31 -1.67 -38.91
C VAL A 503 17.61 -0.88 -38.99
N GLN A 504 18.65 -1.29 -38.25
CA GLN A 504 19.97 -0.63 -38.33
C GLN A 504 20.58 -0.72 -39.73
N ASN A 505 20.54 -1.88 -40.39
CA ASN A 505 21.12 -2.04 -41.72
C ASN A 505 20.30 -1.35 -42.82
N LEU A 506 18.96 -1.32 -42.71
CA LEU A 506 18.12 -0.52 -43.61
C LEU A 506 18.38 0.99 -43.45
N LEU A 507 18.50 1.48 -42.21
CA LEU A 507 18.86 2.88 -41.95
C LEU A 507 20.26 3.22 -42.47
N ARG A 508 21.23 2.30 -42.39
CA ARG A 508 22.56 2.47 -43.00
C ARG A 508 22.49 2.55 -44.52
N GLU A 509 21.79 1.63 -45.19
CA GLU A 509 21.68 1.66 -46.67
C GLU A 509 20.87 2.85 -47.19
N ILE A 510 19.89 3.35 -46.43
CA ILE A 510 19.25 4.66 -46.69
C ILE A 510 20.27 5.79 -46.50
N GLY A 511 21.03 5.79 -45.41
CA GLY A 511 22.10 6.75 -45.16
C GLY A 511 23.12 6.82 -46.31
N ARG A 512 23.62 5.67 -46.79
CA ARG A 512 24.57 5.61 -47.93
C ARG A 512 23.95 6.03 -49.27
N ARG A 513 22.62 5.96 -49.41
CA ARG A 513 21.91 6.47 -50.59
C ARG A 513 21.82 7.99 -50.58
N ASP A 514 21.70 8.59 -49.40
CA ASP A 514 21.60 10.03 -49.23
C ASP A 514 22.99 10.72 -49.12
N ASP A 515 23.99 10.02 -48.59
CA ASP A 515 25.42 10.40 -48.60
C ASP A 515 26.32 9.24 -49.12
N PRO A 516 26.77 9.28 -50.39
CA PRO A 516 27.65 8.27 -50.97
C PRO A 516 29.07 8.19 -50.39
N THR A 517 29.47 9.06 -49.46
CA THR A 517 30.80 9.03 -48.83
C THR A 517 30.89 8.09 -47.63
N LEU A 518 29.75 7.57 -47.16
CA LEU A 518 29.68 6.62 -46.05
C LEU A 518 30.30 5.25 -46.42
N PRO A 519 31.21 4.69 -45.59
CA PRO A 519 31.90 3.43 -45.87
C PRO A 519 30.99 2.23 -46.18
N ALA A 520 31.54 1.27 -46.93
CA ALA A 520 30.88 -0.02 -47.16
C ALA A 520 30.96 -0.92 -45.93
N GLU A 521 29.99 -1.83 -45.81
CA GLU A 521 29.90 -2.77 -44.68
C GLU A 521 31.10 -3.73 -44.60
N GLU A 522 31.76 -3.98 -45.74
CA GLU A 522 32.97 -4.81 -45.87
C GLU A 522 34.19 -4.23 -45.14
N ASP A 523 34.31 -2.90 -45.04
CA ASP A 523 35.43 -2.22 -44.35
C ASP A 523 35.29 -2.24 -42.82
N LEU A 524 34.10 -2.54 -42.28
CA LEU A 524 33.82 -2.63 -40.85
C LEU A 524 33.62 -4.08 -40.35
N ALA A 525 33.53 -5.06 -41.25
CA ALA A 525 33.36 -6.48 -40.91
C ALA A 525 34.64 -7.18 -40.43
N LEU A 526 35.75 -6.45 -40.27
CA LEU A 526 37.01 -6.97 -39.71
C LEU A 526 36.94 -7.11 -38.19
N VAL A 527 36.35 -8.22 -37.73
CA VAL A 527 36.58 -9.01 -36.49
C VAL A 527 35.26 -9.62 -36.00
N GLN A 528 34.94 -10.81 -36.52
CA GLN A 528 34.72 -12.04 -35.74
C GLN A 528 34.68 -13.24 -36.71
N GLN A 529 35.22 -14.39 -36.29
CA GLN A 529 35.31 -15.55 -37.16
C GLN A 529 33.95 -16.28 -37.27
N GLU A 530 33.65 -16.79 -38.46
CA GLU A 530 32.44 -17.53 -38.76
C GLU A 530 32.46 -18.91 -38.08
N SER A 531 31.86 -19.02 -36.89
CA SER A 531 31.61 -20.32 -36.25
C SER A 531 30.28 -20.43 -35.50
N ASP A 532 29.52 -19.34 -35.38
CA ASP A 532 28.21 -19.34 -34.70
C ASP A 532 27.07 -19.40 -35.72
N VAL A 533 26.19 -20.39 -35.56
CA VAL A 533 25.07 -20.66 -36.46
C VAL A 533 24.04 -19.53 -36.41
N ASP A 534 23.83 -18.92 -35.25
CA ASP A 534 22.90 -17.78 -35.10
C ASP A 534 23.37 -16.58 -35.96
N VAL A 535 24.67 -16.29 -35.99
CA VAL A 535 25.24 -15.17 -36.79
C VAL A 535 25.11 -15.45 -38.29
N LEU A 536 25.33 -16.70 -38.71
CA LEU A 536 25.14 -17.11 -40.10
C LEU A 536 23.66 -17.04 -40.52
N ILE A 537 22.72 -17.33 -39.61
CA ILE A 537 21.28 -17.16 -39.83
C ILE A 537 20.94 -15.66 -39.98
N THR A 538 21.36 -14.81 -39.04
CA THR A 538 21.09 -13.36 -39.13
C THR A 538 21.61 -12.79 -40.47
N ASN A 539 22.86 -13.07 -40.81
CA ASN A 539 23.51 -12.44 -41.97
C ASN A 539 22.92 -12.91 -43.31
N ASN A 540 22.51 -14.18 -43.43
CA ASN A 540 22.07 -14.75 -44.72
C ASN A 540 20.55 -14.80 -44.91
N LEU A 541 19.77 -14.85 -43.82
CA LEU A 541 18.32 -15.06 -43.86
C LEU A 541 17.51 -13.90 -43.29
N VAL A 542 18.11 -13.04 -42.45
CA VAL A 542 17.40 -11.95 -41.76
C VAL A 542 17.73 -10.58 -42.38
N LEU A 543 18.99 -10.31 -42.76
CA LEU A 543 19.42 -8.98 -43.21
C LEU A 543 19.31 -8.78 -44.73
N PHE A 544 18.49 -7.82 -45.17
CA PHE A 544 18.27 -7.46 -46.58
C PHE A 544 18.66 -6.02 -46.90
N LYS A 545 19.19 -5.80 -48.11
CA LYS A 545 19.59 -4.47 -48.63
C LYS A 545 18.57 -3.87 -49.61
N SER A 546 17.58 -4.63 -50.06
CA SER A 546 16.51 -4.18 -50.97
C SER A 546 15.27 -5.08 -50.90
N ILE A 547 14.15 -4.62 -51.45
CA ILE A 547 12.89 -5.40 -51.55
C ILE A 547 13.12 -6.71 -52.34
N ASN A 548 13.94 -6.69 -53.39
CA ASN A 548 14.27 -7.89 -54.16
C ASN A 548 15.09 -8.89 -53.31
N GLY A 549 16.08 -8.39 -52.56
CA GLY A 549 16.85 -9.22 -51.62
C GLY A 549 15.97 -9.84 -50.53
N LEU A 550 15.00 -9.10 -50.00
CA LEU A 550 13.99 -9.61 -49.07
C LEU A 550 13.10 -10.68 -49.72
N GLN A 551 12.73 -10.54 -50.99
CA GLN A 551 11.96 -11.58 -51.70
C GLN A 551 12.78 -12.86 -51.90
N GLU A 552 14.07 -12.76 -52.25
CA GLU A 552 14.95 -13.92 -52.35
C GLU A 552 15.20 -14.60 -50.99
N GLN A 553 15.41 -13.82 -49.92
CA GLN A 553 15.56 -14.36 -48.57
C GLN A 553 14.28 -15.01 -48.06
N ASN A 554 13.10 -14.42 -48.31
CA ASN A 554 11.82 -15.06 -47.99
C ASN A 554 11.60 -16.36 -48.78
N GLN A 555 12.05 -16.45 -50.05
CA GLN A 555 12.00 -17.72 -50.80
C GLN A 555 12.92 -18.78 -50.20
N LYS A 556 14.15 -18.40 -49.78
CA LYS A 556 15.09 -19.28 -49.08
C LYS A 556 14.54 -19.75 -47.71
N LEU A 557 13.99 -18.83 -46.91
CA LEU A 557 13.30 -19.12 -45.66
C LEU A 557 12.10 -20.07 -45.87
N LEU A 558 11.27 -19.85 -46.89
CA LEU A 558 10.14 -20.74 -47.21
C LEU A 558 10.56 -22.13 -47.69
N ALA A 559 11.75 -22.29 -48.27
CA ALA A 559 12.32 -23.61 -48.55
C ALA A 559 12.82 -24.29 -47.27
N ILE A 560 13.65 -23.60 -46.48
CA ILE A 560 14.26 -24.13 -45.24
C ILE A 560 13.19 -24.48 -44.20
N THR A 561 12.18 -23.62 -44.00
CA THR A 561 11.08 -23.89 -43.05
C THR A 561 10.23 -25.10 -43.44
N ARG A 562 10.01 -25.36 -44.74
CA ARG A 562 9.33 -26.57 -45.22
C ARG A 562 10.18 -27.82 -45.05
N GLU A 563 11.49 -27.73 -45.28
CA GLU A 563 12.41 -28.84 -45.05
C GLU A 563 12.53 -29.16 -43.55
N LEU A 564 12.64 -28.14 -42.70
CA LEU A 564 12.70 -28.26 -41.24
C LEU A 564 11.39 -28.81 -40.66
N ALA A 565 10.23 -28.32 -41.12
CA ALA A 565 8.93 -28.85 -40.72
C ALA A 565 8.82 -30.34 -41.05
N LYS A 566 9.25 -30.76 -42.24
CA LYS A 566 9.28 -32.18 -42.60
C LYS A 566 10.23 -33.00 -41.71
N LYS A 567 11.44 -32.50 -41.44
CA LYS A 567 12.39 -33.17 -40.54
C LYS A 567 11.81 -33.33 -39.14
N LEU A 568 11.22 -32.27 -38.57
CA LEU A 568 10.57 -32.32 -37.26
C LEU A 568 9.37 -33.28 -37.24
N GLU A 569 8.56 -33.33 -38.29
CA GLU A 569 7.50 -34.34 -38.39
C GLU A 569 8.05 -35.77 -38.43
N ASP A 570 9.13 -36.01 -39.18
CA ASP A 570 9.72 -37.35 -39.33
C ASP A 570 10.48 -37.77 -38.05
N GLU A 571 11.21 -36.85 -37.41
CA GLU A 571 11.82 -37.01 -36.07
C GLU A 571 10.76 -37.25 -34.98
N GLU A 572 9.62 -36.55 -35.01
CA GLU A 572 8.55 -36.79 -34.04
C GLU A 572 7.89 -38.16 -34.25
N LYS A 573 7.72 -38.62 -35.49
CA LYS A 573 7.25 -39.99 -35.79
C LYS A 573 8.22 -41.04 -35.23
N GLU A 574 9.53 -40.85 -35.42
CA GLU A 574 10.55 -41.75 -34.88
C GLU A 574 10.59 -41.74 -33.35
N TYR A 575 10.53 -40.56 -32.71
CA TYR A 575 10.51 -40.45 -31.25
C TYR A 575 9.24 -41.06 -30.63
N ARG A 576 8.07 -40.85 -31.25
CA ARG A 576 6.82 -41.51 -30.83
C ARG A 576 6.92 -43.04 -30.95
N ALA A 577 7.48 -43.55 -32.06
CA ALA A 577 7.69 -44.99 -32.25
C ALA A 577 8.68 -45.59 -31.23
N GLN A 578 9.72 -44.86 -30.84
CA GLN A 578 10.66 -45.27 -29.78
C GLN A 578 9.97 -45.27 -28.41
N MET A 579 9.24 -44.21 -28.05
CA MET A 579 8.47 -44.15 -26.80
C MET A 579 7.41 -45.26 -26.72
N GLU A 580 6.72 -45.58 -27.82
CA GLU A 580 5.78 -46.70 -27.87
C GLU A 580 6.50 -48.04 -27.70
N GLN A 581 7.71 -48.23 -28.27
CA GLN A 581 8.50 -49.45 -28.05
C GLN A 581 8.94 -49.58 -26.59
N GLU A 582 9.52 -48.55 -25.99
CA GLU A 582 9.94 -48.54 -24.58
C GLU A 582 8.76 -48.79 -23.62
N GLN A 583 7.60 -48.17 -23.85
CA GLN A 583 6.39 -48.44 -23.07
C GLN A 583 5.92 -49.88 -23.23
N ASN A 584 5.92 -50.43 -24.46
CA ASN A 584 5.59 -51.83 -24.70
C ASN A 584 6.63 -52.81 -24.12
N GLU A 585 7.84 -52.36 -23.77
CA GLU A 585 8.87 -53.16 -23.09
C GLU A 585 8.74 -53.09 -21.58
N ALA A 586 8.60 -51.90 -21.00
CA ALA A 586 8.29 -51.73 -19.58
C ALA A 586 6.99 -52.47 -19.17
N VAL A 587 5.96 -52.45 -20.03
CA VAL A 587 4.73 -53.23 -19.82
C VAL A 587 4.99 -54.74 -19.89
N ARG A 588 5.83 -55.23 -20.81
CA ARG A 588 6.21 -56.65 -20.89
C ARG A 588 6.99 -57.10 -19.64
N GLU A 589 7.94 -56.30 -19.17
CA GLU A 589 8.73 -56.58 -17.97
C GLU A 589 7.87 -56.59 -16.71
N ALA A 590 6.98 -55.61 -16.55
CA ALA A 590 6.03 -55.55 -15.43
C ALA A 590 5.13 -56.81 -15.39
N HIS A 591 4.59 -57.25 -16.53
CA HIS A 591 3.82 -58.50 -16.61
C HIS A 591 4.65 -59.74 -16.27
N ALA A 592 5.92 -59.80 -16.68
CA ALA A 592 6.82 -60.90 -16.33
C ALA A 592 7.11 -60.95 -14.82
N ILE A 593 7.32 -59.79 -14.18
CA ILE A 593 7.54 -59.68 -12.73
C ILE A 593 6.28 -60.09 -11.95
N ILE A 594 5.09 -59.61 -12.36
CA ILE A 594 3.80 -59.98 -11.75
C ILE A 594 3.62 -61.50 -11.80
N LYS A 595 3.76 -62.11 -12.99
CA LYS A 595 3.61 -63.55 -13.16
C LYS A 595 4.60 -64.37 -12.32
N HIS A 596 5.84 -63.92 -12.21
CA HIS A 596 6.85 -64.56 -11.35
C HIS A 596 6.54 -64.42 -9.85
N LEU A 597 5.85 -63.35 -9.42
CA LEU A 597 5.32 -63.21 -8.06
C LEU A 597 4.11 -64.13 -7.84
N GLU A 598 3.19 -64.25 -8.80
CA GLU A 598 2.07 -65.21 -8.74
C GLU A 598 2.57 -66.66 -8.61
N GLU A 599 3.55 -67.07 -9.43
CA GLU A 599 4.18 -68.39 -9.37
C GLU A 599 4.87 -68.65 -8.01
N LYS A 600 5.47 -67.64 -7.39
CA LYS A 600 6.01 -67.74 -6.01
C LYS A 600 4.90 -67.92 -4.98
N MET A 601 3.86 -67.08 -5.01
CA MET A 601 2.72 -67.15 -4.09
C MET A 601 1.99 -68.50 -4.18
N GLU A 602 1.82 -69.04 -5.39
CA GLU A 602 1.29 -70.39 -5.58
C GLU A 602 2.18 -71.47 -4.96
N ASN A 603 3.51 -71.37 -5.12
CA ASN A 603 4.44 -72.36 -4.62
C ASN A 603 4.57 -72.32 -3.08
N GLU A 604 4.49 -71.14 -2.47
CA GLU A 604 4.39 -70.99 -1.02
C GLU A 604 3.07 -71.54 -0.47
N LYS A 605 1.94 -71.27 -1.15
CA LYS A 605 0.64 -71.86 -0.82
C LYS A 605 0.69 -73.39 -0.89
N ARG A 606 1.19 -73.96 -2.00
CA ARG A 606 1.41 -75.42 -2.17
C ARG A 606 2.36 -76.01 -1.12
N SER A 607 3.29 -75.22 -0.57
CA SER A 607 4.19 -75.62 0.54
C SER A 607 3.48 -75.59 1.90
N SER A 608 2.56 -74.64 2.10
CA SER A 608 1.69 -74.58 3.28
C SER A 608 0.68 -75.73 3.30
N ASP A 609 0.00 -75.98 2.19
CA ASP A 609 -0.98 -77.07 2.04
C ASP A 609 -0.35 -78.45 2.31
N LYS A 610 0.89 -78.67 1.87
CA LYS A 610 1.66 -79.89 2.17
C LYS A 610 1.99 -80.06 3.65
N ARG A 611 2.31 -78.96 4.36
CA ARG A 611 2.54 -78.97 5.82
C ARG A 611 1.23 -79.23 6.58
N LEU A 612 0.13 -78.60 6.19
CA LEU A 612 -1.20 -78.88 6.74
C LEU A 612 -1.61 -80.34 6.55
N GLN A 613 -1.38 -80.92 5.36
CA GLN A 613 -1.62 -82.35 5.14
C GLN A 613 -0.71 -83.28 5.95
N ALA A 614 0.51 -82.86 6.31
CA ALA A 614 1.37 -83.63 7.21
C ALA A 614 0.77 -83.64 8.63
N TYR A 615 0.44 -82.47 9.20
CA TYR A 615 -0.16 -82.37 10.53
C TYR A 615 -1.50 -83.11 10.66
N VAL A 616 -2.34 -83.12 9.61
CA VAL A 616 -3.57 -83.93 9.61
C VAL A 616 -3.26 -85.43 9.65
N LYS A 617 -2.25 -85.91 8.93
CA LYS A 617 -1.84 -87.33 8.97
C LYS A 617 -1.20 -87.71 10.31
N GLU A 618 -0.44 -86.82 10.92
CA GLU A 618 0.11 -87.01 12.27
C GLU A 618 -1.02 -87.10 13.31
N ARG A 619 -2.00 -86.18 13.27
CA ARG A 619 -3.22 -86.25 14.10
C ARG A 619 -3.97 -87.58 13.92
N ASP A 620 -4.18 -88.01 12.68
CA ASP A 620 -5.00 -89.19 12.38
C ASP A 620 -4.28 -90.50 12.72
N THR A 621 -2.95 -90.55 12.62
CA THR A 621 -2.13 -91.69 13.09
C THR A 621 -2.05 -91.75 14.61
N LEU A 622 -1.99 -90.62 15.31
CA LEU A 622 -2.09 -90.56 16.78
C LEU A 622 -3.47 -91.03 17.28
N ALA A 623 -4.56 -90.63 16.60
CA ALA A 623 -5.90 -91.14 16.89
C ALA A 623 -6.01 -92.66 16.67
N ALA A 624 -5.41 -93.20 15.60
CA ALA A 624 -5.38 -94.64 15.33
C ALA A 624 -4.53 -95.42 16.36
N LEU A 625 -3.47 -94.83 16.90
CA LEU A 625 -2.66 -95.44 17.96
C LEU A 625 -3.40 -95.48 19.30
N LEU A 626 -4.11 -94.41 19.67
CA LEU A 626 -5.00 -94.39 20.84
C LEU A 626 -6.12 -95.43 20.72
N ALA A 627 -6.81 -95.48 19.57
CA ALA A 627 -7.86 -96.47 19.31
C ALA A 627 -7.37 -97.93 19.32
N ARG A 628 -6.05 -98.16 19.18
CA ARG A 628 -5.41 -99.48 19.29
C ARG A 628 -4.97 -99.82 20.72
N SER A 629 -4.81 -98.83 21.61
CA SER A 629 -4.46 -99.03 23.02
C SER A 629 -5.61 -99.70 23.80
N ASP A 630 -6.85 -99.24 23.60
CA ASP A 630 -8.00 -99.63 24.43
C ASP A 630 -8.66 -100.99 24.07
N LYS A 631 -8.03 -101.78 23.18
CA LYS A 631 -8.56 -103.10 22.74
C LYS A 631 -7.49 -104.19 22.67
N GLY A 632 -6.67 -104.29 23.73
CA GLY A 632 -5.42 -105.07 23.73
C GLY A 632 -5.26 -106.18 24.79
N ALA A 633 -6.32 -106.77 25.36
CA ALA A 633 -6.18 -107.81 26.39
C ALA A 633 -7.09 -109.04 26.18
N GLY A 634 -6.50 -110.20 25.78
CA GLY A 634 -7.19 -111.50 25.85
C GLY A 634 -6.70 -112.63 24.90
N ALA A 635 -6.40 -113.79 25.51
CA ALA A 635 -6.50 -115.17 24.98
C ALA A 635 -5.48 -115.78 23.97
N ASN A 636 -4.59 -116.61 24.56
CA ASN A 636 -4.29 -118.03 24.20
C ASN A 636 -3.47 -118.48 22.96
N GLY A 637 -2.50 -119.36 23.26
CA GLY A 637 -1.92 -120.42 22.39
C GLY A 637 -1.16 -121.46 23.23
N ARG A 638 -1.35 -122.78 23.01
CA ARG A 638 -0.83 -123.88 23.88
C ARG A 638 0.17 -124.79 23.16
N ILE A 639 1.22 -125.27 23.86
CA ILE A 639 2.02 -126.52 23.65
C ILE A 639 3.15 -126.57 24.73
N ASN A 640 3.92 -127.63 25.01
CA ASN A 640 3.70 -129.06 25.33
C ASN A 640 5.10 -129.70 25.57
N GLY A 641 5.39 -130.68 26.44
CA GLY A 641 4.63 -131.45 27.45
C GLY A 641 5.38 -132.76 27.84
N ASN A 642 4.91 -133.46 28.88
CA ASN A 642 5.23 -134.86 29.27
C ASN A 642 6.51 -135.20 30.09
N ALA A 643 6.36 -136.21 30.98
CA ALA A 643 7.36 -136.97 31.79
C ALA A 643 8.19 -136.20 32.87
N GLY A 644 8.65 -136.82 33.98
CA GLY A 644 8.31 -138.16 34.51
C GLY A 644 9.28 -138.69 35.61
N THR A 645 8.76 -138.91 36.83
CA THR A 645 9.21 -139.86 37.89
C THR A 645 10.68 -139.95 38.40
N MET A 646 10.87 -139.55 39.66
CA MET A 646 11.34 -140.37 40.80
C MET A 646 12.86 -140.59 41.10
N GLU A 647 13.31 -139.90 42.18
CA GLU A 647 14.30 -140.27 43.23
C GLU A 647 15.84 -140.34 42.96
N PRO A 648 16.70 -140.20 44.03
CA PRO A 648 18.13 -139.80 43.93
C PRO A 648 19.07 -140.82 44.66
N PRO A 649 20.30 -140.49 45.17
CA PRO A 649 21.24 -139.40 44.91
C PRO A 649 22.69 -139.87 44.53
N SER A 650 23.56 -138.95 44.10
CA SER A 650 25.04 -139.12 44.10
C SER A 650 25.73 -137.75 44.01
N ASP A 651 26.98 -137.61 44.45
CA ASP A 651 27.66 -136.31 44.67
C ASP A 651 27.83 -135.42 43.43
N VAL A 652 27.72 -135.99 42.21
CA VAL A 652 27.59 -135.20 40.96
C VAL A 652 26.40 -134.24 41.03
N ALA A 653 25.31 -134.62 41.72
CA ALA A 653 24.17 -133.73 41.96
C ALA A 653 24.51 -132.55 42.89
N ARG A 654 25.53 -132.68 43.76
CA ARG A 654 26.01 -131.58 44.60
C ARG A 654 26.90 -130.61 43.82
N GLU A 655 27.85 -131.11 43.04
CA GLU A 655 28.65 -130.23 42.16
C GLU A 655 27.77 -129.55 41.11
N LEU A 656 26.77 -130.26 40.56
CA LEU A 656 25.74 -129.65 39.72
C LEU A 656 24.90 -128.62 40.47
N ALA A 657 24.52 -128.85 41.72
CA ALA A 657 23.78 -127.86 42.52
C ALA A 657 24.64 -126.62 42.87
N GLU A 658 25.93 -126.78 43.13
CA GLU A 658 26.85 -125.67 43.39
C GLU A 658 27.14 -124.87 42.09
N ILE A 659 27.28 -125.53 40.94
CA ILE A 659 27.37 -124.87 39.62
C ILE A 659 26.04 -124.22 39.22
N GLN A 660 24.90 -124.85 39.46
CA GLN A 660 23.57 -124.27 39.24
C GLN A 660 23.37 -123.04 40.12
N SER A 661 23.74 -123.10 41.40
CA SER A 661 23.70 -121.96 42.32
C SER A 661 24.60 -120.81 41.87
N GLN A 662 25.82 -121.09 41.39
CA GLN A 662 26.70 -120.06 40.80
C GLN A 662 26.13 -119.47 39.50
N PHE A 663 25.49 -120.30 38.65
CA PHE A 663 24.86 -119.82 37.42
C PHE A 663 23.57 -119.04 37.69
N GLU A 664 22.82 -119.38 38.73
CA GLU A 664 21.67 -118.62 39.23
C GLU A 664 22.09 -117.31 39.90
N ALA A 665 23.20 -117.30 40.64
CA ALA A 665 23.82 -116.08 41.16
C ALA A 665 24.24 -115.16 40.01
N TYR A 666 25.06 -115.63 39.07
CA TYR A 666 25.47 -114.85 37.90
C TYR A 666 24.27 -114.38 37.06
N ARG A 667 23.22 -115.21 36.90
CA ARG A 667 22.00 -114.85 36.19
C ARG A 667 21.15 -113.82 36.94
N THR A 668 21.16 -113.81 38.27
CA THR A 668 20.45 -112.79 39.06
C THR A 668 21.23 -111.50 39.14
N GLU A 669 22.56 -111.55 39.29
CA GLU A 669 23.45 -110.38 39.21
C GLU A 669 23.39 -109.72 37.82
N MET A 670 23.60 -110.47 36.72
CA MET A 670 23.42 -109.95 35.37
C MET A 670 21.98 -109.51 35.09
N GLY A 671 20.98 -110.15 35.72
CA GLY A 671 19.59 -109.71 35.68
C GLY A 671 19.43 -108.31 36.27
N ILE A 672 19.92 -108.12 37.49
CA ILE A 672 19.94 -106.86 38.23
C ILE A 672 20.71 -105.78 37.47
N ASP A 673 21.92 -106.08 36.97
CA ASP A 673 22.75 -105.09 36.28
C ASP A 673 22.17 -104.74 34.90
N SER A 674 21.52 -105.67 34.20
CA SER A 674 20.75 -105.35 33.00
C SER A 674 19.55 -104.44 33.30
N VAL A 675 18.99 -104.49 34.52
CA VAL A 675 17.91 -103.58 34.96
C VAL A 675 18.50 -102.21 35.29
N LYS A 676 19.57 -102.13 36.11
CA LYS A 676 20.29 -100.88 36.41
C LYS A 676 20.68 -100.13 35.14
N LEU A 677 21.35 -100.79 34.19
CA LEU A 677 21.76 -100.18 32.92
C LEU A 677 20.57 -99.69 32.07
N ARG A 678 19.41 -100.35 32.15
CA ARG A 678 18.17 -99.88 31.48
C ARG A 678 17.53 -98.71 32.23
N GLU A 679 17.59 -98.69 33.56
CA GLU A 679 17.10 -97.59 34.38
C GLU A 679 17.96 -96.33 34.19
N GLU A 680 19.29 -96.46 34.28
CA GLU A 680 20.30 -95.44 33.97
C GLU A 680 20.16 -94.90 32.55
N LEU A 681 20.02 -95.78 31.55
CA LEU A 681 19.75 -95.36 30.16
C LEU A 681 18.44 -94.58 30.07
N SER A 682 17.39 -94.99 30.78
CA SER A 682 16.11 -94.25 30.81
C SER A 682 16.25 -92.89 31.51
N LEU A 683 17.10 -92.79 32.55
CA LEU A 683 17.36 -91.56 33.28
C LEU A 683 18.15 -90.58 32.40
N ALA A 684 19.24 -91.04 31.77
CA ALA A 684 20.00 -90.27 30.80
C ALA A 684 19.13 -89.79 29.63
N GLN A 685 18.25 -90.64 29.10
CA GLN A 685 17.28 -90.24 28.05
C GLN A 685 16.29 -89.18 28.55
N LYS A 686 15.76 -89.31 29.78
CA LYS A 686 14.90 -88.29 30.41
C LYS A 686 15.65 -86.97 30.65
N GLU A 687 16.93 -87.01 31.00
CA GLU A 687 17.76 -85.82 31.21
C GLU A 687 18.14 -85.14 29.90
N VAL A 688 18.52 -85.88 28.86
CA VAL A 688 18.70 -85.33 27.50
C VAL A 688 17.41 -84.68 27.02
N GLY A 689 16.24 -85.29 27.22
CA GLY A 689 14.94 -84.70 26.90
C GLY A 689 14.65 -83.40 27.67
N LYS A 690 14.92 -83.37 28.99
CA LYS A 690 14.80 -82.15 29.81
C LYS A 690 15.75 -81.04 29.32
N LEU A 691 17.00 -81.37 29.01
CA LEU A 691 18.02 -80.42 28.55
C LEU A 691 17.72 -79.90 27.14
N GLN A 692 17.19 -80.74 26.24
CA GLN A 692 16.71 -80.30 24.92
C GLN A 692 15.50 -79.37 25.04
N ALA A 693 14.54 -79.68 25.92
CA ALA A 693 13.40 -78.80 26.19
C ALA A 693 13.83 -77.45 26.80
N ALA A 694 14.81 -77.46 27.71
CA ALA A 694 15.40 -76.24 28.27
C ALA A 694 16.15 -75.43 27.19
N LEU A 695 16.97 -76.08 26.37
CA LEU A 695 17.70 -75.44 25.27
C LEU A 695 16.75 -74.81 24.23
N ALA A 696 15.66 -75.50 23.87
CA ALA A 696 14.64 -74.96 22.98
C ALA A 696 13.94 -73.74 23.60
N LYS A 697 13.65 -73.79 24.90
CA LYS A 697 13.03 -72.68 25.64
C LYS A 697 13.94 -71.44 25.74
N GLU A 698 15.23 -71.61 25.99
CA GLU A 698 16.17 -70.48 26.02
C GLU A 698 16.50 -69.95 24.62
N LYS A 699 16.48 -70.79 23.57
CA LYS A 699 16.55 -70.31 22.18
C LYS A 699 15.35 -69.45 21.82
N ALA A 700 14.13 -69.93 22.05
CA ALA A 700 12.91 -69.17 21.80
C ALA A 700 12.85 -67.86 22.61
N ARG A 701 13.41 -67.83 23.82
CA ARG A 701 13.61 -66.59 24.59
C ARG A 701 14.62 -65.65 23.94
N GLY A 702 15.77 -66.15 23.49
CA GLY A 702 16.77 -65.35 22.79
C GLY A 702 16.25 -64.76 21.49
N GLU A 703 15.51 -65.56 20.70
CA GLU A 703 14.80 -65.14 19.49
C GLU A 703 13.79 -64.03 19.81
N TYR A 704 12.90 -64.23 20.79
CA TYR A 704 11.95 -63.21 21.26
C TYR A 704 12.62 -61.91 21.74
N TYR A 705 13.74 -61.99 22.48
CA TYR A 705 14.47 -60.80 22.91
C TYR A 705 15.15 -60.07 21.74
N ASN A 706 15.63 -60.80 20.72
CA ASN A 706 16.19 -60.21 19.51
C ASN A 706 15.12 -59.52 18.66
N GLU A 707 13.99 -60.18 18.42
CA GLU A 707 12.82 -59.59 17.73
C GLU A 707 12.34 -58.33 18.45
N ARG A 708 12.18 -58.39 19.78
CA ARG A 708 11.81 -57.23 20.60
C ARG A 708 12.84 -56.10 20.52
N ASN A 709 14.14 -56.42 20.53
CA ASN A 709 15.18 -55.40 20.40
C ASN A 709 15.20 -54.76 19.01
N GLN A 710 14.98 -55.55 17.96
CA GLN A 710 14.83 -55.05 16.59
C GLN A 710 13.61 -54.13 16.47
N ILE A 711 12.43 -54.56 16.95
CA ILE A 711 11.20 -53.74 16.95
C ILE A 711 11.42 -52.43 17.73
N ASN A 712 12.05 -52.48 18.91
CA ASN A 712 12.39 -51.29 19.67
C ASN A 712 13.36 -50.36 18.90
N GLN A 713 14.36 -50.92 18.19
CA GLN A 713 15.33 -50.14 17.42
C GLN A 713 14.69 -49.52 16.16
N GLU A 714 13.78 -50.23 15.51
CA GLU A 714 12.95 -49.72 14.42
C GLU A 714 12.03 -48.59 14.92
N GLN A 715 11.36 -48.77 16.07
CA GLN A 715 10.57 -47.71 16.74
C GLN A 715 11.41 -46.47 17.07
N TYR A 716 12.60 -46.62 17.67
CA TYR A 716 13.50 -45.49 17.90
C TYR A 716 13.93 -44.81 16.57
N SER A 717 14.11 -45.57 15.48
CA SER A 717 14.39 -44.98 14.17
C SER A 717 13.21 -44.22 13.57
N MET A 718 11.96 -44.66 13.85
CA MET A 718 10.75 -43.96 13.44
C MET A 718 10.55 -42.68 14.26
N HIS A 719 10.63 -42.75 15.59
CA HIS A 719 10.54 -41.58 16.46
C HIS A 719 11.66 -40.55 16.18
N ALA A 720 12.86 -40.98 15.78
CA ALA A 720 13.91 -40.06 15.34
C ALA A 720 13.55 -39.31 14.05
N ARG A 721 12.90 -39.98 13.07
CA ARG A 721 12.38 -39.34 11.85
C ARG A 721 11.20 -38.43 12.15
N GLU A 722 10.29 -38.86 13.02
CA GLU A 722 9.14 -38.06 13.47
C GLU A 722 9.60 -36.77 14.15
N LEU A 723 10.63 -36.83 15.02
CA LEU A 723 11.22 -35.65 15.65
C LEU A 723 11.92 -34.73 14.64
N ASP A 724 12.60 -35.27 13.64
CA ASP A 724 13.24 -34.50 12.55
C ASP A 724 12.18 -33.82 11.66
N ASP A 725 11.11 -34.53 11.28
CA ASP A 725 10.00 -33.98 10.48
C ASP A 725 9.10 -33.02 11.26
N LEU A 726 8.92 -33.21 12.57
CA LEU A 726 8.32 -32.22 13.46
C LEU A 726 9.22 -30.99 13.61
N GLY A 727 10.54 -31.18 13.69
CA GLY A 727 11.53 -30.10 13.68
C GLY A 727 11.42 -29.25 12.41
N LYS A 728 11.43 -29.89 11.23
CA LYS A 728 11.23 -29.23 9.92
C LYS A 728 9.89 -28.50 9.85
N ARG A 729 8.78 -29.13 10.27
CA ARG A 729 7.47 -28.47 10.29
C ARG A 729 7.45 -27.25 11.21
N ASN A 730 8.02 -27.36 12.41
CA ASN A 730 8.10 -26.26 13.36
C ASN A 730 8.94 -25.10 12.79
N GLN A 731 10.09 -25.40 12.17
CA GLN A 731 10.91 -24.39 11.49
C GLN A 731 10.19 -23.76 10.29
N GLN A 732 9.48 -24.55 9.47
CA GLN A 732 8.64 -24.02 8.39
C GLN A 732 7.51 -23.11 8.92
N LEU A 733 6.92 -23.42 10.07
CA LEU A 733 5.93 -22.57 10.72
C LEU A 733 6.55 -21.27 11.26
N PHE A 734 7.77 -21.30 11.82
CA PHE A 734 8.51 -20.07 12.15
C PHE A 734 8.87 -19.25 10.91
N ASP A 735 9.31 -19.89 9.82
CA ASP A 735 9.61 -19.23 8.54
C ASP A 735 8.35 -18.66 7.85
N GLN A 736 7.17 -19.19 8.14
CA GLN A 736 5.88 -18.63 7.72
C GLN A 736 5.43 -17.49 8.63
N TRP A 737 5.51 -17.66 9.95
CA TRP A 737 5.13 -16.67 10.95
C TRP A 737 5.95 -15.38 10.81
N THR A 738 7.26 -15.51 10.62
CA THR A 738 8.16 -14.35 10.37
C THR A 738 7.88 -13.66 9.03
N ARG A 739 7.45 -14.38 7.98
CA ARG A 739 6.96 -13.76 6.74
C ARG A 739 5.67 -12.99 6.95
N VAL A 740 4.71 -13.56 7.68
CA VAL A 740 3.44 -12.88 8.04
C VAL A 740 3.70 -11.64 8.91
N ASP A 741 4.65 -11.70 9.85
CA ASP A 741 5.04 -10.55 10.68
C ASP A 741 5.65 -9.41 9.84
N ILE A 742 6.54 -9.74 8.88
CA ILE A 742 7.09 -8.78 7.91
C ILE A 742 5.99 -8.19 7.01
N GLU A 743 5.04 -9.00 6.54
CA GLU A 743 3.91 -8.55 5.73
C GLU A 743 2.95 -7.65 6.51
N CYS A 744 2.65 -7.98 7.77
CA CYS A 744 1.90 -7.12 8.69
C CYS A 744 2.63 -5.79 8.94
N GLY A 745 3.94 -5.81 9.16
CA GLY A 745 4.78 -4.61 9.24
C GLY A 745 4.67 -3.75 7.98
N ARG A 746 4.75 -4.36 6.79
CA ARG A 746 4.60 -3.65 5.51
C ARG A 746 3.20 -3.04 5.34
N VAL A 747 2.14 -3.78 5.68
CA VAL A 747 0.75 -3.30 5.59
C VAL A 747 0.46 -2.19 6.60
N THR A 748 1.05 -2.22 7.79
CA THR A 748 0.91 -1.14 8.78
C THR A 748 1.62 0.15 8.36
N GLU A 749 2.77 0.07 7.68
CA GLU A 749 3.42 1.27 7.12
C GLU A 749 2.69 1.78 5.86
N ASP A 750 2.20 0.91 4.97
CA ASP A 750 1.31 1.30 3.86
C ASP A 750 0.06 2.05 4.38
N LEU A 751 -0.53 1.57 5.49
CA LEU A 751 -1.64 2.23 6.19
C LEU A 751 -1.22 3.58 6.81
N ARG A 752 -0.04 3.67 7.43
CA ARG A 752 0.51 4.93 7.99
C ARG A 752 0.69 5.98 6.90
N LEU A 753 1.26 5.58 5.76
CA LEU A 753 1.47 6.44 4.60
C LEU A 753 0.14 6.89 3.98
N ALA A 754 -0.84 5.98 3.83
CA ALA A 754 -2.18 6.32 3.36
C ALA A 754 -2.88 7.32 4.29
N ASN A 755 -2.82 7.11 5.61
CA ASN A 755 -3.37 8.04 6.60
C ASN A 755 -2.66 9.41 6.56
N SER A 756 -1.33 9.44 6.41
CA SER A 756 -0.58 10.69 6.22
C SER A 756 -1.01 11.44 4.96
N ARG A 757 -1.22 10.75 3.84
CA ARG A 757 -1.72 11.36 2.60
C ARG A 757 -3.16 11.86 2.72
N ILE A 758 -4.01 11.14 3.46
CA ILE A 758 -5.37 11.58 3.79
C ILE A 758 -5.34 12.88 4.62
N GLU A 759 -4.46 13.00 5.62
CA GLU A 759 -4.31 14.24 6.39
C GLU A 759 -3.73 15.39 5.57
N GLN A 760 -2.77 15.13 4.66
CA GLN A 760 -2.32 16.15 3.70
C GLN A 760 -3.50 16.66 2.85
N LEU A 761 -4.27 15.76 2.23
CA LEU A 761 -5.43 16.11 1.40
C LEU A 761 -6.54 16.81 2.21
N ARG A 762 -6.74 16.46 3.49
CA ARG A 762 -7.67 17.17 4.41
C ARG A 762 -7.23 18.61 4.65
N ASN A 763 -5.94 18.83 4.88
CA ASN A 763 -5.36 20.16 5.08
C ASN A 763 -5.33 20.99 3.78
N GLU A 764 -4.96 20.38 2.64
CA GLU A 764 -5.07 21.00 1.30
C GLU A 764 -6.53 21.43 1.03
N CYS A 765 -7.52 20.57 1.31
CA CYS A 765 -8.95 20.92 1.19
C CYS A 765 -9.41 22.00 2.18
N ALA A 766 -8.83 22.09 3.38
CA ALA A 766 -9.14 23.15 4.33
C ALA A 766 -8.58 24.51 3.86
N ASN A 767 -7.34 24.51 3.37
CA ASN A 767 -6.68 25.70 2.81
C ASN A 767 -7.44 26.21 1.58
N LEU A 768 -7.77 25.35 0.62
CA LEU A 768 -8.54 25.73 -0.59
C LEU A 768 -9.93 26.29 -0.25
N ARG A 769 -10.57 25.84 0.83
CA ARG A 769 -11.84 26.42 1.32
C ARG A 769 -11.64 27.80 1.96
N ALA A 770 -10.54 27.99 2.70
CA ALA A 770 -10.19 29.29 3.26
C ALA A 770 -9.80 30.30 2.17
N GLU A 771 -8.96 29.91 1.22
CA GLU A 771 -8.60 30.70 0.04
C GLU A 771 -9.84 31.06 -0.79
N LYS A 772 -10.72 30.09 -1.08
CA LYS A 772 -11.99 30.39 -1.76
C LYS A 772 -12.78 31.45 -1.00
N LYS A 773 -12.94 31.31 0.32
CA LYS A 773 -13.67 32.30 1.11
C LYS A 773 -13.03 33.69 1.04
N ILE A 774 -11.70 33.78 1.05
CA ILE A 774 -10.98 35.05 0.87
C ILE A 774 -11.26 35.64 -0.52
N TRP A 775 -11.30 34.81 -1.58
CA TRP A 775 -11.68 35.26 -2.92
C TRP A 775 -13.14 35.70 -3.02
N ASP A 776 -14.08 34.97 -2.40
CA ASP A 776 -15.49 35.35 -2.30
C ASP A 776 -15.64 36.70 -1.56
N ASP A 777 -14.94 36.90 -0.44
CA ASP A 777 -14.91 38.16 0.35
C ASP A 777 -14.29 39.33 -0.44
N VAL A 778 -13.22 39.08 -1.21
CA VAL A 778 -12.58 40.09 -2.09
C VAL A 778 -13.47 40.45 -3.27
N GLN A 779 -14.10 39.46 -3.91
CA GLN A 779 -15.08 39.69 -4.98
C GLN A 779 -16.27 40.51 -4.47
N HIS A 780 -16.76 40.25 -3.24
CA HIS A 780 -17.84 41.03 -2.65
C HIS A 780 -17.45 42.52 -2.50
N ARG A 781 -16.27 42.80 -1.93
CA ARG A 781 -15.76 44.17 -1.76
C ARG A 781 -15.58 44.89 -3.10
N LEU A 782 -14.94 44.25 -4.08
CA LEU A 782 -14.77 44.83 -5.42
C LEU A 782 -16.11 45.11 -6.12
N VAL A 783 -17.13 44.26 -5.89
CA VAL A 783 -18.49 44.49 -6.40
C VAL A 783 -19.20 45.63 -5.65
N GLU A 784 -18.90 45.86 -4.37
CA GLU A 784 -19.40 47.01 -3.61
C GLU A 784 -18.72 48.31 -4.00
N GLU A 785 -17.39 48.32 -4.12
CA GLU A 785 -16.59 49.46 -4.61
C GLU A 785 -16.98 49.87 -6.03
N ASN A 786 -17.26 48.90 -6.92
CA ASN A 786 -17.72 49.20 -8.28
C ASN A 786 -19.16 49.76 -8.27
N LYS A 787 -20.03 49.34 -7.33
CA LYS A 787 -21.34 49.99 -7.12
C LYS A 787 -21.20 51.41 -6.62
N THR A 788 -20.34 51.69 -5.63
CA THR A 788 -20.14 53.06 -5.13
C THR A 788 -19.53 53.96 -6.20
N LEU A 789 -18.51 53.50 -6.93
CA LEU A 789 -17.93 54.22 -8.06
C LEU A 789 -18.95 54.44 -9.20
N SER A 790 -19.88 53.51 -9.43
CA SER A 790 -20.97 53.71 -10.39
C SER A 790 -21.98 54.76 -9.91
N LEU A 791 -22.29 54.81 -8.62
CA LEU A 791 -23.14 55.84 -8.02
C LEU A 791 -22.46 57.21 -8.07
N GLU A 792 -21.20 57.31 -7.69
CA GLU A 792 -20.38 58.53 -7.79
C GLU A 792 -20.28 59.03 -9.24
N ARG A 793 -20.05 58.13 -10.21
CA ARG A 793 -20.09 58.47 -11.64
C ARG A 793 -21.45 59.00 -12.09
N SER A 794 -22.55 58.40 -11.64
CA SER A 794 -23.90 58.92 -11.95
C SER A 794 -24.13 60.31 -11.34
N HIS A 795 -23.72 60.52 -10.08
CA HIS A 795 -23.84 61.81 -9.40
C HIS A 795 -22.97 62.90 -10.02
N LEU A 796 -21.73 62.58 -10.42
CA LEU A 796 -20.85 63.48 -11.15
C LEU A 796 -21.40 63.80 -12.54
N ASN A 797 -22.00 62.83 -13.24
CA ASN A 797 -22.66 63.06 -14.52
C ASN A 797 -23.91 63.95 -14.38
N ASP A 798 -24.72 63.74 -13.35
CA ASP A 798 -25.88 64.60 -13.03
C ASP A 798 -25.43 66.03 -12.72
N LEU A 799 -24.39 66.19 -11.89
CA LEU A 799 -23.78 67.49 -11.58
C LEU A 799 -23.21 68.14 -12.86
N MET A 800 -22.52 67.40 -13.71
CA MET A 800 -21.98 67.91 -14.97
C MET A 800 -23.11 68.34 -15.93
N SER A 801 -24.21 67.58 -15.99
CA SER A 801 -25.42 67.98 -16.74
C SER A 801 -26.14 69.21 -16.14
N SER A 802 -25.99 69.45 -14.83
CA SER A 802 -26.52 70.63 -14.15
C SER A 802 -25.65 71.86 -14.41
N VAL A 803 -24.31 71.71 -14.36
CA VAL A 803 -23.34 72.73 -14.75
C VAL A 803 -23.47 73.08 -16.23
N GLN A 804 -23.64 72.09 -17.12
CA GLN A 804 -23.93 72.35 -18.54
C GLN A 804 -25.24 73.09 -18.73
N ARG A 805 -26.32 72.76 -18.00
CA ARG A 805 -27.57 73.54 -18.05
C ARG A 805 -27.36 74.99 -17.59
N MET A 806 -26.71 75.18 -16.44
CA MET A 806 -26.33 76.51 -15.94
C MET A 806 -25.48 77.29 -16.94
N HIS A 807 -24.52 76.65 -17.59
CA HIS A 807 -23.65 77.27 -18.59
C HIS A 807 -24.44 77.69 -19.83
N ASN A 808 -25.26 76.80 -20.40
CA ASN A 808 -26.16 77.12 -21.52
C ASN A 808 -27.11 78.28 -21.17
N ASP A 809 -27.61 78.35 -19.94
CA ASP A 809 -28.52 79.43 -19.50
C ASP A 809 -27.78 80.74 -19.23
N LEU A 810 -26.54 80.70 -18.74
CA LEU A 810 -25.63 81.85 -18.67
C LEU A 810 -25.24 82.37 -20.06
N GLU A 811 -24.93 81.48 -21.00
CA GLU A 811 -24.67 81.83 -22.40
C GLU A 811 -25.90 82.47 -23.05
N ARG A 812 -27.09 81.90 -22.88
CA ARG A 812 -28.35 82.49 -23.35
C ARG A 812 -28.61 83.86 -22.73
N SER A 813 -28.34 84.04 -21.43
CA SER A 813 -28.48 85.36 -20.79
C SER A 813 -27.47 86.34 -21.37
N GLY A 814 -26.20 85.95 -21.49
CA GLY A 814 -25.13 86.77 -22.08
C GLY A 814 -25.38 87.12 -23.54
N GLU A 815 -25.93 86.21 -24.35
CA GLU A 815 -26.39 86.52 -25.70
C GLU A 815 -27.54 87.52 -25.71
N ASN A 816 -28.50 87.42 -24.78
CA ASN A 816 -29.66 88.31 -24.73
C ASN A 816 -29.27 89.71 -24.23
N ASP A 817 -28.38 89.80 -23.23
CA ASP A 817 -27.76 91.07 -22.83
C ASP A 817 -26.88 91.64 -23.95
N ARG A 818 -26.12 90.81 -24.70
CA ARG A 818 -25.37 91.24 -25.88
C ARG A 818 -26.31 91.78 -26.97
N ARG A 819 -27.38 91.06 -27.31
CA ARG A 819 -28.43 91.53 -28.27
C ARG A 819 -29.06 92.85 -27.81
N ARG A 820 -29.27 93.06 -26.50
CA ARG A 820 -29.77 94.33 -25.94
C ARG A 820 -28.73 95.45 -26.06
N LEU A 821 -27.46 95.18 -25.77
CA LEU A 821 -26.38 96.17 -25.90
C LEU A 821 -26.08 96.51 -27.37
N GLU A 822 -26.14 95.53 -28.28
CA GLU A 822 -25.96 95.71 -29.72
C GLU A 822 -27.10 96.51 -30.35
N SER A 823 -28.35 96.26 -29.94
CA SER A 823 -29.48 97.10 -30.40
C SER A 823 -29.45 98.51 -29.80
N GLN A 824 -28.91 98.70 -28.58
CA GLN A 824 -28.61 100.03 -28.03
C GLN A 824 -27.46 100.73 -28.77
N LEU A 825 -26.40 100.00 -29.13
CA LEU A 825 -25.29 100.53 -29.93
C LEU A 825 -25.76 100.92 -31.33
N GLN A 826 -26.53 100.07 -32.02
CA GLN A 826 -27.12 100.39 -33.33
C GLN A 826 -28.01 101.64 -33.29
N LEU A 827 -28.78 101.84 -32.21
CA LEU A 827 -29.59 103.05 -32.01
C LEU A 827 -28.71 104.30 -31.81
N LEU A 828 -27.63 104.20 -31.03
CA LEU A 828 -26.67 105.29 -30.81
C LEU A 828 -25.82 105.57 -32.07
N GLU A 829 -25.48 104.54 -32.85
CA GLU A 829 -24.79 104.66 -34.13
C GLU A 829 -25.68 105.28 -35.19
N ALA A 830 -26.97 104.94 -35.24
CA ALA A 830 -27.95 105.61 -36.09
C ALA A 830 -28.07 107.09 -35.71
N GLN A 831 -28.25 107.41 -34.42
CA GLN A 831 -28.27 108.80 -33.93
C GLN A 831 -26.96 109.55 -34.23
N MET A 832 -25.81 108.86 -34.18
CA MET A 832 -24.51 109.43 -34.57
C MET A 832 -24.41 109.64 -36.08
N GLN A 833 -24.97 108.75 -36.90
CA GLN A 833 -25.03 108.90 -38.36
C GLN A 833 -25.97 110.04 -38.75
N ASP A 834 -27.15 110.16 -38.15
CA ASP A 834 -28.07 111.29 -38.33
C ASP A 834 -27.42 112.61 -37.92
N SER A 835 -26.76 112.64 -36.75
CA SER A 835 -26.02 113.82 -36.29
C SER A 835 -24.86 114.19 -37.22
N ARG A 836 -24.17 113.19 -37.78
CA ARG A 836 -23.10 113.41 -38.78
C ARG A 836 -23.68 113.87 -40.12
N ALA A 837 -24.83 113.35 -40.54
CA ALA A 837 -25.52 113.74 -41.76
C ALA A 837 -25.95 115.21 -41.70
N GLN A 838 -26.56 115.63 -40.58
CA GLN A 838 -26.86 117.03 -40.28
C GLN A 838 -25.58 117.89 -40.29
N LEU A 839 -24.48 117.42 -39.69
CA LEU A 839 -23.21 118.15 -39.68
C LEU A 839 -22.56 118.23 -41.08
N THR A 840 -22.79 117.25 -41.97
CA THR A 840 -22.39 117.36 -43.39
C THR A 840 -23.32 118.27 -44.18
N GLU A 841 -24.64 118.23 -43.94
CA GLU A 841 -25.62 119.12 -44.56
C GLU A 841 -25.35 120.58 -44.20
N GLU A 842 -25.06 120.88 -42.94
CA GLU A 842 -24.62 122.22 -42.52
C GLU A 842 -23.26 122.63 -43.12
N ARG A 843 -22.32 121.70 -43.27
CA ARG A 843 -21.05 121.97 -43.97
C ARG A 843 -21.28 122.23 -45.45
N ASP A 844 -22.20 121.54 -46.09
CA ASP A 844 -22.56 121.73 -47.50
C ASP A 844 -23.41 122.98 -47.70
N ASN A 845 -24.24 123.38 -46.75
CA ASN A 845 -24.89 124.70 -46.69
C ASN A 845 -23.85 125.82 -46.56
N VAL A 846 -22.84 125.67 -45.69
CA VAL A 846 -21.72 126.62 -45.56
C VAL A 846 -20.84 126.64 -46.83
N ARG A 847 -20.61 125.50 -47.50
CA ARG A 847 -19.94 125.43 -48.81
C ARG A 847 -20.75 126.12 -49.91
N ASN A 848 -22.06 125.92 -49.94
CA ASN A 848 -22.95 126.55 -50.91
C ASN A 848 -23.02 128.07 -50.67
N LEU A 849 -23.06 128.52 -49.42
CA LEU A 849 -22.97 129.94 -49.05
C LEU A 849 -21.61 130.55 -49.41
N THR A 850 -20.50 129.86 -49.16
CA THR A 850 -19.17 130.35 -49.56
C THR A 850 -18.99 130.35 -51.07
N LEU A 851 -19.49 129.34 -51.80
CA LEU A 851 -19.52 129.35 -53.27
C LEU A 851 -20.40 130.47 -53.83
N GLN A 852 -21.55 130.77 -53.23
CA GLN A 852 -22.35 131.95 -53.58
C GLN A 852 -21.56 133.24 -53.35
N LYS A 853 -20.86 133.38 -52.22
CA LYS A 853 -20.03 134.55 -51.93
C LYS A 853 -18.81 134.65 -52.84
N ASP A 854 -18.20 133.53 -53.23
CA ASP A 854 -17.13 133.49 -54.23
C ASP A 854 -17.62 133.85 -55.64
N ILE A 855 -18.87 133.53 -55.98
CA ILE A 855 -19.50 133.95 -57.24
C ILE A 855 -19.81 135.45 -57.19
N GLU A 856 -20.39 135.97 -56.10
CA GLU A 856 -20.58 137.41 -55.89
C GLU A 856 -19.24 138.18 -55.94
N LEU A 857 -18.20 137.65 -55.30
CA LEU A 857 -16.85 138.22 -55.34
C LEU A 857 -16.26 138.16 -56.75
N LYS A 858 -16.40 137.05 -57.49
CA LYS A 858 -15.95 136.95 -58.89
C LYS A 858 -16.74 137.87 -59.82
N GLU A 859 -18.02 138.10 -59.58
CA GLU A 859 -18.78 139.12 -60.30
C GLU A 859 -18.25 140.52 -60.03
N LEU A 860 -18.08 140.89 -58.75
CA LEU A 860 -17.52 142.18 -58.34
C LEU A 860 -16.09 142.36 -58.87
N GLN A 861 -15.28 141.31 -58.86
CA GLN A 861 -13.92 141.30 -59.40
C GLN A 861 -13.95 141.42 -60.92
N SER A 862 -14.86 140.75 -61.65
CA SER A 862 -15.03 140.97 -63.09
C SER A 862 -15.51 142.39 -63.45
N ARG A 863 -16.22 143.08 -62.54
CA ARG A 863 -16.59 144.50 -62.69
C ARG A 863 -15.37 145.40 -62.41
N LEU A 864 -14.56 145.06 -61.42
CA LEU A 864 -13.27 145.72 -61.16
C LEU A 864 -12.33 145.57 -62.36
N ASP A 865 -12.17 144.35 -62.88
CA ASP A 865 -11.30 144.02 -64.01
C ASP A 865 -11.78 144.70 -65.30
N LYS A 866 -13.10 144.85 -65.52
CA LYS A 866 -13.65 145.68 -66.62
C LYS A 866 -13.33 147.15 -66.44
N ASN A 867 -13.49 147.71 -65.24
CA ASN A 867 -13.09 149.09 -64.94
C ASN A 867 -11.56 149.29 -65.10
N VAL A 868 -10.76 148.28 -64.77
CA VAL A 868 -9.31 148.27 -64.98
C VAL A 868 -8.96 148.14 -66.47
N GLU A 869 -9.69 147.34 -67.24
CA GLU A 869 -9.58 147.29 -68.70
C GLU A 869 -9.91 148.66 -69.33
N GLU A 870 -10.97 149.33 -68.89
CA GLU A 870 -11.35 150.68 -69.36
C GLU A 870 -10.29 151.73 -68.96
N LEU A 871 -9.72 151.63 -67.76
CA LEU A 871 -8.56 152.42 -67.32
C LEU A 871 -7.26 152.06 -68.07
N SER A 872 -7.12 150.84 -68.58
CA SER A 872 -5.98 150.44 -69.41
C SER A 872 -6.12 150.97 -70.84
N LYS A 873 -7.29 150.84 -71.46
CA LYS A 873 -7.58 151.32 -72.82
C LYS A 873 -7.52 152.84 -72.92
N THR A 874 -7.89 153.56 -71.86
CA THR A 874 -7.70 155.02 -71.77
C THR A 874 -6.24 155.44 -71.54
N ARG A 875 -5.40 154.59 -70.93
CA ARG A 875 -3.95 154.79 -70.84
C ARG A 875 -3.22 154.42 -72.13
N GLU A 876 -3.63 153.36 -72.82
CA GLU A 876 -3.10 152.95 -74.12
C GLU A 876 -3.41 154.00 -75.21
N ALA A 877 -4.60 154.61 -75.17
CA ALA A 877 -4.93 155.75 -76.03
C ALA A 877 -4.02 156.98 -75.78
N LEU A 878 -3.54 157.17 -74.55
CA LEU A 878 -2.59 158.23 -74.20
C LEU A 878 -1.17 157.90 -74.69
N VAL A 879 -0.69 156.69 -74.42
CA VAL A 879 0.65 156.21 -74.85
C VAL A 879 0.76 156.11 -76.37
N GLY A 880 -0.33 155.78 -77.06
CA GLY A 880 -0.40 155.78 -78.54
C GLY A 880 -0.21 157.17 -79.15
N ALA A 881 -0.65 158.23 -78.46
CA ALA A 881 -0.40 159.60 -78.89
C ALA A 881 1.09 159.99 -78.68
N GLU A 882 1.66 159.67 -77.54
CA GLU A 882 3.05 160.03 -77.19
C GLU A 882 4.11 159.27 -78.00
N THR A 883 3.88 157.99 -78.30
CA THR A 883 4.81 157.15 -79.07
C THR A 883 4.87 157.53 -80.55
N SER A 884 3.80 158.09 -81.11
CA SER A 884 3.78 158.61 -82.50
C SER A 884 4.81 159.72 -82.74
N LYS A 885 5.24 160.42 -81.68
CA LYS A 885 6.22 161.51 -81.74
C LYS A 885 7.67 161.03 -81.76
N LYS A 886 8.03 159.96 -81.03
CA LYS A 886 9.42 159.47 -80.96
C LYS A 886 9.90 158.87 -82.28
N HIS A 887 9.05 158.07 -82.93
CA HIS A 887 9.39 157.35 -84.16
C HIS A 887 9.71 158.22 -85.39
N LEU A 888 9.68 159.57 -85.30
CA LEU A 888 10.18 160.46 -86.34
C LEU A 888 11.62 160.95 -86.14
N GLU A 889 12.12 161.02 -84.90
CA GLU A 889 13.41 161.69 -84.60
C GLU A 889 14.45 160.81 -83.90
N ASP A 890 14.09 159.58 -83.51
CA ASP A 890 15.07 158.47 -83.40
C ASP A 890 15.73 158.17 -84.79
N ARG A 891 15.26 158.83 -85.86
CA ARG A 891 15.90 158.92 -87.18
C ARG A 891 17.16 159.81 -87.21
N ILE A 892 17.39 160.62 -86.17
CA ILE A 892 18.59 161.47 -86.00
C ILE A 892 19.69 160.75 -85.19
N GLU A 893 19.34 159.62 -84.55
CA GLU A 893 20.20 158.85 -83.63
C GLU A 893 21.48 158.26 -84.27
N ASP A 894 21.57 158.24 -85.61
CA ASP A 894 22.70 157.67 -86.37
C ASP A 894 23.71 158.69 -86.93
N LEU A 895 23.45 160.02 -86.82
CA LEU A 895 24.34 161.05 -87.39
C LEU A 895 24.99 162.03 -86.39
N THR A 896 24.82 161.82 -85.08
CA THR A 896 25.59 162.55 -84.04
C THR A 896 26.57 161.64 -83.29
N ARG A 897 27.10 160.61 -83.96
CA ARG A 897 28.13 159.69 -83.42
C ARG A 897 29.56 160.26 -83.54
N HIS A 898 29.73 161.56 -83.34
CA HIS A 898 31.03 162.25 -83.34
C HIS A 898 31.02 163.44 -82.38
N VAL A 899 32.17 163.67 -81.70
CA VAL A 899 32.35 164.67 -80.63
C VAL A 899 31.55 164.30 -79.38
N GLN A 900 32.09 163.41 -78.54
CA GLN A 900 32.89 163.72 -77.32
C GLN A 900 31.99 164.04 -76.11
N GLY A 901 32.34 163.68 -74.87
CA GLY A 901 33.61 163.13 -74.37
C GLY A 901 34.09 164.00 -73.21
N SER A 902 34.40 163.36 -72.07
CA SER A 902 34.19 163.91 -70.70
C SER A 902 32.69 164.00 -70.35
N GLU A 903 32.23 163.90 -69.09
CA GLU A 903 32.85 163.50 -67.81
C GLU A 903 32.09 162.26 -67.28
N GLU A 904 32.72 161.21 -66.75
CA GLU A 904 33.44 161.06 -65.47
C GLU A 904 32.58 160.99 -64.18
N LYS A 905 32.78 159.86 -63.47
CA LYS A 905 32.80 159.70 -61.99
C LYS A 905 31.47 159.75 -61.20
N LEU A 906 31.61 159.26 -59.96
CA LEU A 906 30.66 159.23 -58.83
C LEU A 906 29.44 158.29 -59.00
N ALA A 907 29.07 157.48 -58.00
CA ALA A 907 29.69 157.24 -56.68
C ALA A 907 29.31 155.86 -56.08
N VAL A 908 30.10 155.41 -55.09
CA VAL A 908 29.68 154.69 -53.86
C VAL A 908 28.73 153.49 -54.08
N TYR A 909 29.24 152.27 -54.07
CA TYR A 909 29.24 151.33 -52.91
C TYR A 909 27.83 150.87 -52.46
N GLU A 910 27.61 149.60 -52.08
CA GLU A 910 28.59 148.66 -51.51
C GLU A 910 28.44 147.19 -51.97
N ARG A 911 29.36 146.36 -51.50
CA ARG A 911 29.58 144.93 -51.81
C ARG A 911 29.34 144.10 -50.53
N ARG A 912 29.14 142.78 -50.51
CA ARG A 912 28.91 141.71 -51.53
C ARG A 912 28.42 140.45 -50.77
N SER A 913 27.94 139.45 -51.50
CA SER A 913 28.13 138.04 -51.14
C SER A 913 29.08 137.38 -52.15
N GLY A 914 29.77 136.29 -51.79
CA GLY A 914 30.59 135.49 -52.71
C GLY A 914 31.88 134.90 -52.11
N THR A 915 32.19 133.66 -52.48
CA THR A 915 33.32 132.83 -52.01
C THR A 915 34.24 132.38 -53.17
N LEU A 916 35.32 131.64 -52.83
CA LEU A 916 36.17 130.77 -53.69
C LEU A 916 37.27 131.40 -54.60
N GLY A 917 38.54 131.04 -54.36
CA GLY A 917 39.19 129.98 -55.17
C GLY A 917 40.51 130.21 -55.97
N VAL A 918 41.63 129.63 -55.46
CA VAL A 918 42.63 128.78 -56.18
C VAL A 918 43.75 129.37 -57.11
N SER A 919 45.03 129.06 -56.78
CA SER A 919 46.27 128.98 -57.62
C SER A 919 46.87 130.30 -58.21
N ARG A 920 48.14 130.41 -58.67
CA ARG A 920 49.17 129.42 -59.15
C ARG A 920 50.65 129.91 -58.99
N SER A 921 51.62 129.05 -59.34
CA SER A 921 53.12 129.07 -59.19
C SER A 921 53.98 129.87 -60.20
N THR A 922 55.29 130.18 -59.91
CA THR A 922 56.54 129.69 -60.61
C THR A 922 57.91 130.42 -60.29
N GLN A 923 59.01 129.66 -60.05
CA GLN A 923 60.42 129.77 -60.61
C GLN A 923 61.39 130.96 -60.30
N ASP A 924 62.75 130.85 -60.28
CA ASP A 924 63.74 129.71 -60.27
C ASP A 924 65.23 130.08 -59.89
N MET A 925 66.15 129.09 -59.97
CA MET A 925 67.66 129.09 -59.98
C MET A 925 68.39 128.98 -58.61
N SER A 926 69.65 128.52 -58.45
CA SER A 926 70.76 128.07 -59.36
C SER A 926 71.74 127.07 -58.66
N LYS A 927 72.75 126.48 -59.35
CA LYS A 927 73.84 125.60 -58.81
C LYS A 927 75.11 125.51 -59.69
N GLU A 928 76.34 125.60 -59.13
CA GLU A 928 77.57 125.07 -59.79
C GLU A 928 78.84 124.80 -58.92
N GLN A 929 78.82 124.79 -57.57
CA GLN A 929 80.05 124.76 -56.74
C GLN A 929 80.17 123.62 -55.69
N GLN A 930 79.40 122.52 -55.82
CA GLN A 930 79.27 121.52 -54.72
C GLN A 930 79.80 120.10 -55.00
N LEU A 931 80.40 119.80 -56.17
CA LEU A 931 80.61 118.41 -56.63
C LEU A 931 82.03 117.83 -56.52
N GLU A 932 83.03 118.57 -56.00
CA GLU A 932 84.43 118.08 -55.96
C GLU A 932 84.89 117.53 -54.60
N ALA A 933 84.09 117.65 -53.53
CA ALA A 933 84.48 117.23 -52.18
C ALA A 933 84.15 115.75 -51.83
N GLU A 934 82.96 115.27 -52.21
CA GLU A 934 82.37 114.01 -51.71
C GLU A 934 83.14 112.73 -52.12
N VAL A 935 84.00 112.81 -53.14
CA VAL A 935 84.71 111.64 -53.71
C VAL A 935 85.84 111.13 -52.81
N ALA A 936 86.27 111.93 -51.82
CA ALA A 936 87.41 111.59 -50.95
C ALA A 936 87.05 110.63 -49.80
N GLU A 937 85.94 110.87 -49.09
CA GLU A 937 85.62 110.19 -47.82
C GLU A 937 85.19 108.74 -48.00
N LEU A 938 84.40 108.46 -49.06
CA LEU A 938 83.82 107.14 -49.37
C LEU A 938 84.85 106.00 -49.58
N ARG A 939 86.16 106.30 -49.63
CA ARG A 939 87.23 105.30 -49.75
C ARG A 939 87.82 104.83 -48.42
N ALA A 940 87.55 105.52 -47.31
CA ALA A 940 88.07 105.15 -45.99
C ALA A 940 87.23 104.06 -45.31
N GLU A 941 85.91 104.26 -45.26
CA GLU A 941 84.97 103.45 -44.44
C GLU A 941 84.90 101.98 -44.89
N LEU A 942 84.96 101.73 -46.20
CA LEU A 942 84.83 100.40 -46.83
C LEU A 942 85.91 99.40 -46.37
N LYS A 943 86.99 99.87 -45.74
CA LYS A 943 88.09 99.02 -45.24
C LYS A 943 87.87 98.52 -43.80
N ILE A 944 87.13 99.25 -42.97
CA ILE A 944 86.91 98.91 -41.55
C ILE A 944 85.86 97.79 -41.44
N ALA A 945 84.68 98.00 -42.05
CA ALA A 945 83.53 97.07 -41.97
C ALA A 945 83.82 95.63 -42.45
N LYS A 946 84.93 95.39 -43.17
CA LYS A 946 85.36 94.04 -43.59
C LYS A 946 86.02 93.24 -42.47
N VAL A 947 86.60 93.89 -41.46
CA VAL A 947 87.25 93.22 -40.32
C VAL A 947 86.20 92.76 -39.31
N ASP A 948 85.26 93.64 -38.96
CA ASP A 948 84.20 93.36 -37.98
C ASP A 948 83.29 92.20 -38.43
N LEU A 949 83.02 92.14 -39.75
CA LEU A 949 82.27 91.05 -40.39
C LEU A 949 82.91 89.67 -40.22
N GLN A 950 84.23 89.59 -39.99
CA GLN A 950 84.92 88.33 -39.79
C GLN A 950 84.85 87.87 -38.32
N ALA A 951 85.09 88.77 -37.36
CA ALA A 951 84.99 88.47 -35.93
C ALA A 951 83.58 88.02 -35.51
N ALA A 952 82.54 88.63 -36.08
CA ALA A 952 81.14 88.28 -35.79
C ALA A 952 80.75 86.84 -36.22
N ARG A 953 81.49 86.24 -37.18
CA ARG A 953 81.21 84.87 -37.66
C ARG A 953 81.75 83.79 -36.73
N GLU A 954 82.93 84.02 -36.15
CA GLU A 954 83.57 83.07 -35.25
C GLU A 954 82.80 82.93 -33.92
N GLN A 955 82.29 84.04 -33.39
CA GLN A 955 81.46 84.03 -32.17
C GLN A 955 80.15 83.24 -32.35
N ARG A 956 79.50 83.36 -33.52
CA ARG A 956 78.27 82.59 -33.82
C ARG A 956 78.50 81.08 -33.72
N GLN A 957 79.57 80.57 -34.33
CA GLN A 957 79.85 79.12 -34.36
C GLN A 957 80.08 78.53 -32.96
N GLN A 958 80.65 79.31 -32.04
CA GLN A 958 80.85 78.87 -30.66
C GLN A 958 79.51 78.70 -29.93
N PHE A 959 78.61 79.69 -30.00
CA PHE A 959 77.28 79.58 -29.39
C PHE A 959 76.43 78.45 -29.99
N GLU A 960 76.50 78.25 -31.32
CA GLU A 960 75.77 77.20 -32.04
C GLU A 960 76.18 75.79 -31.58
N SER A 961 77.44 75.58 -31.19
CA SER A 961 77.91 74.32 -30.57
C SER A 961 77.45 74.12 -29.12
N ILE A 962 77.29 75.22 -28.36
CA ILE A 962 76.89 75.17 -26.95
C ILE A 962 75.39 74.87 -26.82
N SER A 963 74.54 75.43 -27.68
CA SER A 963 73.10 75.10 -27.68
C SER A 963 72.85 73.64 -28.03
N GLN A 964 73.50 73.12 -29.08
CA GLN A 964 73.37 71.70 -29.49
C GLN A 964 73.79 70.73 -28.37
N ALA A 965 74.86 71.06 -27.63
CA ALA A 965 75.29 70.25 -26.49
C ALA A 965 74.30 70.30 -25.30
N ALA A 966 73.66 71.46 -25.07
CA ALA A 966 72.65 71.61 -24.01
C ALA A 966 71.32 70.92 -24.36
N GLU A 967 70.90 70.97 -25.63
CA GLU A 967 69.70 70.30 -26.14
C GLU A 967 69.83 68.77 -26.03
N ALA A 968 70.94 68.19 -26.49
CA ALA A 968 71.19 66.75 -26.38
C ALA A 968 71.25 66.26 -24.92
N ALA A 969 71.79 67.07 -24.00
CA ALA A 969 71.78 66.76 -22.58
C ALA A 969 70.36 66.76 -21.99
N LEU A 970 69.54 67.76 -22.34
CA LEU A 970 68.13 67.84 -21.92
C LEU A 970 67.29 66.67 -22.43
N GLU A 971 67.43 66.29 -23.71
CA GLU A 971 66.72 65.16 -24.31
C GLU A 971 67.06 63.83 -23.60
N SER A 972 68.34 63.62 -23.27
CA SER A 972 68.77 62.42 -22.52
C SER A 972 68.19 62.35 -21.09
N LEU A 973 68.04 63.50 -20.43
CA LEU A 973 67.46 63.60 -19.08
C LEU A 973 65.94 63.41 -19.12
N GLN A 974 65.26 63.95 -20.14
CA GLN A 974 63.83 63.74 -20.36
C GLN A 974 63.54 62.26 -20.61
N SER A 975 64.27 61.61 -21.52
CA SER A 975 64.08 60.19 -21.84
C SER A 975 64.30 59.28 -20.63
N THR A 976 65.34 59.52 -19.83
CA THR A 976 65.60 58.71 -18.62
C THR A 976 64.57 58.94 -17.51
N HIS A 977 64.06 60.16 -17.35
CA HIS A 977 62.95 60.45 -16.43
C HIS A 977 61.63 59.80 -16.88
N GLU A 978 61.35 59.77 -18.19
CA GLU A 978 60.15 59.15 -18.76
C GLU A 978 60.17 57.62 -18.68
N GLN A 979 61.36 57.01 -18.85
CA GLN A 979 61.60 55.59 -18.56
C GLN A 979 61.41 55.26 -17.07
N TYR A 980 61.90 56.11 -16.15
CA TYR A 980 61.65 55.93 -14.72
C TYR A 980 60.16 56.05 -14.37
N ARG A 981 59.48 57.06 -14.91
CA ARG A 981 58.04 57.26 -14.72
C ARG A 981 57.25 56.03 -15.17
N THR A 982 57.44 55.58 -16.41
CA THR A 982 56.72 54.41 -16.95
C THR A 982 57.04 53.12 -16.20
N SER A 983 58.27 52.94 -15.71
CA SER A 983 58.63 51.84 -14.80
C SER A 983 57.89 51.92 -13.45
N MET A 984 57.69 53.11 -12.88
CA MET A 984 56.92 53.28 -11.63
C MET A 984 55.42 53.09 -11.86
N GLU A 985 54.89 53.60 -12.97
CA GLU A 985 53.46 53.54 -13.32
C GLU A 985 53.01 52.10 -13.65
N THR A 986 53.89 51.30 -14.25
CA THR A 986 53.68 49.83 -14.45
C THR A 986 53.83 49.02 -13.15
N GLN A 987 54.72 49.40 -12.23
CA GLN A 987 54.80 48.77 -10.91
C GLN A 987 53.58 49.10 -10.04
N PHE A 988 53.10 50.34 -10.08
CA PHE A 988 51.92 50.79 -9.34
C PHE A 988 50.66 50.06 -9.79
N THR A 989 50.36 50.08 -11.10
CA THR A 989 49.20 49.36 -11.67
C THR A 989 49.26 47.85 -11.43
N ARG A 990 50.46 47.24 -11.42
CA ARG A 990 50.64 45.85 -10.99
C ARG A 990 50.25 45.65 -9.52
N LEU A 991 50.77 46.46 -8.59
CA LEU A 991 50.45 46.34 -7.16
C LEU A 991 48.96 46.61 -6.86
N GLU A 992 48.31 47.53 -7.59
CA GLU A 992 46.86 47.70 -7.53
C GLU A 992 46.10 46.45 -7.98
N SER A 993 46.55 45.79 -9.06
CA SER A 993 45.93 44.54 -9.53
C SER A 993 46.13 43.37 -8.57
N GLU A 994 47.31 43.28 -7.93
CA GLU A 994 47.60 42.27 -6.91
C GLU A 994 46.76 42.50 -5.65
N ASN A 995 46.61 43.76 -5.18
CA ASN A 995 45.73 44.11 -4.06
C ASN A 995 44.26 43.76 -4.33
N LYS A 996 43.69 44.17 -5.48
CA LYS A 996 42.31 43.82 -5.86
C LYS A 996 42.09 42.30 -5.89
N ALA A 997 43.06 41.56 -6.43
CA ALA A 997 43.03 40.10 -6.44
C ALA A 997 43.24 39.45 -5.06
N PHE A 998 43.62 40.20 -4.02
CA PHE A 998 43.58 39.75 -2.62
C PHE A 998 42.27 40.16 -1.92
N GLU A 999 41.72 41.34 -2.22
CA GLU A 999 40.41 41.80 -1.75
C GLU A 999 39.28 40.86 -2.21
N GLU A 1000 39.22 40.52 -3.50
CA GLU A 1000 38.27 39.55 -4.06
C GLU A 1000 38.35 38.17 -3.38
N LYS A 1001 39.58 37.70 -3.06
CA LYS A 1001 39.79 36.43 -2.36
C LYS A 1001 39.37 36.51 -0.89
N LEU A 1002 39.56 37.65 -0.25
CA LEU A 1002 39.12 37.90 1.12
C LEU A 1002 37.59 37.93 1.20
N GLU A 1003 36.91 38.61 0.26
CA GLU A 1003 35.45 38.59 0.16
C GLU A 1003 34.90 37.19 -0.13
N ALA A 1004 35.50 36.44 -1.06
CA ALA A 1004 35.10 35.06 -1.32
C ALA A 1004 35.22 34.17 -0.07
N ALA A 1005 36.35 34.26 0.65
CA ALA A 1005 36.55 33.52 1.90
C ALA A 1005 35.56 33.94 3.00
N GLN A 1006 35.21 35.23 3.11
CA GLN A 1006 34.19 35.70 4.03
C GLN A 1006 32.80 35.17 3.66
N GLN A 1007 32.43 35.17 2.37
CA GLN A 1007 31.17 34.61 1.89
C GLN A 1007 31.07 33.10 2.21
N ASP A 1008 32.15 32.34 2.05
CA ASP A 1008 32.14 30.90 2.36
C ASP A 1008 32.08 30.61 3.86
N VAL A 1009 32.67 31.45 4.72
CA VAL A 1009 32.45 31.38 6.17
C VAL A 1009 30.99 31.70 6.53
N VAL A 1010 30.36 32.68 5.87
CA VAL A 1010 28.93 32.98 6.06
C VAL A 1010 28.04 31.82 5.57
N ARG A 1011 28.36 31.20 4.44
CA ARG A 1011 27.65 30.00 3.93
C ARG A 1011 27.78 28.81 4.90
N ALA A 1012 29.00 28.51 5.35
CA ALA A 1012 29.26 27.40 6.27
C ALA A 1012 28.58 27.61 7.64
N THR A 1013 28.59 28.84 8.17
CA THR A 1013 27.89 29.16 9.42
C THR A 1013 26.37 29.16 9.26
N ALA A 1014 25.83 29.55 8.10
CA ALA A 1014 24.41 29.37 7.79
C ALA A 1014 24.00 27.89 7.76
N GLN A 1015 24.75 27.05 7.03
CA GLN A 1015 24.54 25.60 6.96
C GLN A 1015 24.63 24.92 8.34
N LEU A 1016 25.60 25.29 9.17
CA LEU A 1016 25.73 24.76 10.53
C LEU A 1016 24.54 25.17 11.43
N ASN A 1017 24.04 26.40 11.28
CA ASN A 1017 22.82 26.84 11.98
C ASN A 1017 21.56 26.13 11.49
N GLU A 1018 21.50 25.76 10.20
CA GLU A 1018 20.39 25.00 9.62
C GLU A 1018 20.40 23.54 10.08
N LEU A 1019 21.55 22.87 10.05
CA LEU A 1019 21.73 21.52 10.62
C LEU A 1019 21.44 21.48 12.14
N GLN A 1020 21.77 22.55 12.88
CA GLN A 1020 21.34 22.66 14.28
C GLN A 1020 19.84 22.87 14.47
N LYS A 1021 19.11 23.38 13.47
CA LYS A 1021 17.64 23.47 13.50
C LYS A 1021 17.00 22.13 13.15
N THR A 1022 17.44 21.46 12.08
CA THR A 1022 16.90 20.13 11.70
C THR A 1022 17.09 19.13 12.83
N PHE A 1023 18.30 19.03 13.41
CA PHE A 1023 18.55 18.12 14.53
C PHE A 1023 17.70 18.42 15.78
N LYS A 1024 17.35 19.70 16.02
CA LYS A 1024 16.41 20.05 17.11
C LYS A 1024 14.98 19.62 16.79
N VAL A 1025 14.52 19.82 15.55
CA VAL A 1025 13.19 19.40 15.08
C VAL A 1025 13.05 17.88 15.09
N GLU A 1026 14.02 17.16 14.53
CA GLU A 1026 14.12 15.69 14.55
C GLU A 1026 14.11 15.16 15.98
N ARG A 1027 14.88 15.77 16.89
CA ARG A 1027 14.87 15.39 18.30
C ARG A 1027 13.52 15.62 18.96
N THR A 1028 12.81 16.72 18.67
CA THR A 1028 11.46 16.94 19.22
C THR A 1028 10.43 15.97 18.62
N ALA A 1029 10.52 15.68 17.32
CA ALA A 1029 9.68 14.68 16.66
C ALA A 1029 9.90 13.31 17.29
N TRP A 1030 11.14 12.85 17.42
CA TRP A 1030 11.47 11.58 18.07
C TRP A 1030 10.97 11.51 19.53
N THR A 1031 11.03 12.60 20.30
CA THR A 1031 10.45 12.62 21.66
C THR A 1031 8.91 12.61 21.69
N ASN A 1032 8.24 13.00 20.61
CA ASN A 1032 6.79 12.91 20.47
C ASN A 1032 6.38 11.52 19.98
N ASP A 1033 7.01 11.01 18.91
CA ASP A 1033 6.83 9.64 18.41
C ASP A 1033 7.03 8.63 19.55
N LYS A 1034 8.12 8.76 20.33
CA LYS A 1034 8.37 7.93 21.52
C LYS A 1034 7.21 7.98 22.53
N LYS A 1035 6.64 9.15 22.81
CA LYS A 1035 5.47 9.26 23.70
C LYS A 1035 4.24 8.58 23.11
N THR A 1036 3.95 8.78 21.83
CA THR A 1036 2.79 8.12 21.19
C THR A 1036 2.95 6.60 21.13
N LEU A 1037 4.18 6.09 21.05
CA LEU A 1037 4.49 4.67 21.19
C LEU A 1037 4.30 4.19 22.65
N GLU A 1038 4.75 4.97 23.64
CA GLU A 1038 4.52 4.66 25.06
C GLU A 1038 3.01 4.69 25.42
N GLU A 1039 2.25 5.64 24.87
CA GLU A 1039 0.78 5.76 25.02
C GLU A 1039 0.05 4.61 24.32
N THR A 1040 0.39 4.28 23.07
CA THR A 1040 -0.24 3.14 22.37
C THR A 1040 0.10 1.79 22.98
N ILE A 1041 1.29 1.61 23.57
CA ILE A 1041 1.62 0.42 24.37
C ILE A 1041 0.75 0.34 25.64
N ILE A 1042 0.45 1.46 26.29
CA ILE A 1042 -0.47 1.51 27.44
C ILE A 1042 -1.89 1.14 26.98
N ASP A 1043 -2.39 1.74 25.90
CA ASP A 1043 -3.73 1.46 25.36
C ASP A 1043 -3.88 0.00 24.91
N LEU A 1044 -2.88 -0.57 24.22
CA LEU A 1044 -2.87 -1.99 23.86
C LEU A 1044 -2.85 -2.87 25.11
N SER A 1045 -1.99 -2.59 26.10
CA SER A 1045 -1.89 -3.38 27.34
C SER A 1045 -3.11 -3.27 28.27
N THR A 1046 -3.97 -2.26 28.06
CA THR A 1046 -5.26 -2.13 28.75
C THR A 1046 -6.38 -2.78 27.95
N SER A 1047 -6.37 -2.69 26.62
CA SER A 1047 -7.28 -3.43 25.72
C SER A 1047 -7.11 -4.95 25.85
N GLU A 1048 -5.88 -5.43 25.94
CA GLU A 1048 -5.53 -6.84 26.20
C GLU A 1048 -6.12 -7.31 27.53
N LYS A 1049 -5.92 -6.57 28.63
CA LYS A 1049 -6.49 -6.91 29.96
C LYS A 1049 -8.02 -6.90 29.98
N HIS A 1050 -8.67 -5.98 29.25
CA HIS A 1050 -10.12 -6.04 29.07
C HIS A 1050 -10.53 -7.28 28.29
N SER A 1051 -9.80 -7.64 27.24
CA SER A 1051 -10.06 -8.84 26.43
C SER A 1051 -9.84 -10.15 27.21
N GLU A 1052 -8.87 -10.20 28.12
CA GLU A 1052 -8.68 -11.32 29.06
C GLU A 1052 -9.79 -11.38 30.11
N SER A 1053 -10.23 -10.24 30.64
CA SER A 1053 -11.38 -10.16 31.56
C SER A 1053 -12.67 -10.64 30.88
N ASP A 1054 -12.89 -10.23 29.63
CA ASP A 1054 -14.00 -10.68 28.80
C ASP A 1054 -13.91 -12.19 28.53
N ARG A 1055 -12.74 -12.69 28.10
CA ARG A 1055 -12.52 -14.13 27.84
C ARG A 1055 -12.78 -14.97 29.09
N THR A 1056 -12.19 -14.61 30.23
CA THR A 1056 -12.39 -15.34 31.49
C THR A 1056 -13.83 -15.27 31.98
N SER A 1057 -14.55 -14.15 31.77
CA SER A 1057 -15.99 -14.08 32.07
C SER A 1057 -16.83 -15.00 31.16
N ARG A 1058 -16.49 -15.11 29.87
CA ARG A 1058 -17.16 -16.01 28.91
C ARG A 1058 -16.86 -17.47 29.22
N GLU A 1059 -15.62 -17.81 29.56
CA GLU A 1059 -15.24 -19.16 30.01
C GLU A 1059 -15.99 -19.58 31.30
N GLN A 1060 -16.17 -18.65 32.25
CA GLN A 1060 -17.02 -18.89 33.43
C GLN A 1060 -18.49 -19.11 33.05
N GLN A 1061 -19.05 -18.31 32.13
CA GLN A 1061 -20.43 -18.49 31.66
C GLN A 1061 -20.63 -19.82 30.92
N VAL A 1062 -19.67 -20.25 30.09
CA VAL A 1062 -19.72 -21.55 29.38
C VAL A 1062 -19.67 -22.71 30.38
N ARG A 1063 -18.76 -22.70 31.35
CA ARG A 1063 -18.72 -23.73 32.42
C ARG A 1063 -20.04 -23.81 33.18
N LEU A 1064 -20.64 -22.67 33.52
CA LEU A 1064 -21.92 -22.61 34.24
C LEU A 1064 -23.11 -23.05 33.35
N GLN A 1065 -22.98 -23.01 32.02
CA GLN A 1065 -23.93 -23.64 31.10
C GLN A 1065 -23.69 -25.16 30.98
N GLU A 1066 -22.44 -25.64 30.91
CA GLU A 1066 -22.11 -27.06 30.94
C GLU A 1066 -22.60 -27.75 32.23
N GLU A 1067 -22.40 -27.12 33.39
CA GLU A 1067 -22.89 -27.62 34.68
C GLU A 1067 -24.42 -27.75 34.69
N ARG A 1068 -25.13 -26.78 34.09
CA ARG A 1068 -26.60 -26.85 33.93
C ARG A 1068 -27.04 -27.92 32.94
N ALA A 1069 -26.29 -28.16 31.87
CA ALA A 1069 -26.55 -29.22 30.91
C ALA A 1069 -26.37 -30.60 31.57
N LYS A 1070 -25.23 -30.85 32.21
CA LYS A 1070 -24.94 -32.08 32.97
C LYS A 1070 -26.00 -32.33 34.05
N ALA A 1071 -26.36 -31.31 34.83
CA ALA A 1071 -27.43 -31.42 35.83
C ALA A 1071 -28.86 -31.60 35.26
N ALA A 1072 -29.06 -31.38 33.96
CA ALA A 1072 -30.31 -31.72 33.25
C ALA A 1072 -30.25 -33.14 32.68
N GLU A 1073 -29.12 -33.56 32.11
CA GLU A 1073 -28.86 -34.93 31.65
C GLU A 1073 -28.99 -35.94 32.82
N GLU A 1074 -28.41 -35.63 33.98
CA GLU A 1074 -28.57 -36.43 35.20
C GLU A 1074 -30.06 -36.58 35.58
N ARG A 1075 -30.85 -35.51 35.53
CA ARG A 1075 -32.29 -35.56 35.84
C ARG A 1075 -33.05 -36.41 34.83
N TYR A 1076 -32.79 -36.25 33.53
CA TYR A 1076 -33.40 -37.09 32.51
C TYR A 1076 -32.99 -38.56 32.65
N SER A 1077 -31.74 -38.86 33.03
CA SER A 1077 -31.32 -40.25 33.28
C SER A 1077 -32.04 -40.86 34.50
N ASN A 1078 -32.23 -40.09 35.57
CA ASN A 1078 -32.99 -40.51 36.76
C ASN A 1078 -34.49 -40.69 36.45
N GLU A 1079 -35.09 -39.81 35.64
CA GLU A 1079 -36.47 -39.97 35.16
C GLU A 1079 -36.62 -41.21 34.26
N LEU A 1080 -35.66 -41.48 33.37
CA LEU A 1080 -35.65 -42.69 32.54
C LEU A 1080 -35.53 -43.97 33.38
N VAL A 1081 -34.72 -43.97 34.45
CA VAL A 1081 -34.63 -45.09 35.41
C VAL A 1081 -35.97 -45.28 36.14
N ALA A 1082 -36.58 -44.21 36.66
CA ALA A 1082 -37.89 -44.29 37.31
C ALA A 1082 -39.01 -44.75 36.35
N HIS A 1083 -38.93 -44.39 35.06
CA HIS A 1083 -39.82 -44.91 34.02
C HIS A 1083 -39.56 -46.40 33.72
N ALA A 1084 -38.32 -46.86 33.74
CA ALA A 1084 -38.00 -48.29 33.61
C ALA A 1084 -38.46 -49.10 34.82
N GLU A 1085 -38.37 -48.56 36.04
CA GLU A 1085 -38.84 -49.21 37.27
C GLU A 1085 -40.37 -49.28 37.35
N SER A 1086 -41.06 -48.18 37.06
CA SER A 1086 -42.54 -48.18 36.99
C SER A 1086 -43.06 -49.10 35.88
N ARG A 1087 -42.36 -49.20 34.75
CA ARG A 1087 -42.67 -50.20 33.71
C ARG A 1087 -42.49 -51.64 34.21
N LYS A 1088 -41.39 -51.97 34.88
CA LYS A 1088 -41.18 -53.29 35.52
C LYS A 1088 -42.29 -53.61 36.53
N ALA A 1089 -42.74 -52.62 37.30
CA ALA A 1089 -43.85 -52.78 38.24
C ALA A 1089 -45.18 -53.08 37.52
N ILE A 1090 -45.47 -52.42 36.41
CA ILE A 1090 -46.64 -52.71 35.56
C ILE A 1090 -46.54 -54.12 34.95
N GLU A 1091 -45.37 -54.53 34.47
CA GLU A 1091 -45.13 -55.87 33.92
C GLU A 1091 -45.30 -56.96 35.00
N ALA A 1092 -44.84 -56.73 36.24
CA ALA A 1092 -45.07 -57.61 37.38
C ALA A 1092 -46.55 -57.68 37.81
N LEU A 1093 -47.26 -56.55 37.83
CA LEU A 1093 -48.70 -56.51 38.11
C LEU A 1093 -49.52 -57.23 37.03
N ASN A 1094 -49.13 -57.11 35.75
CA ASN A 1094 -49.75 -57.85 34.65
C ASN A 1094 -49.51 -59.37 34.78
N ALA A 1095 -48.33 -59.80 35.24
CA ALA A 1095 -48.07 -61.21 35.53
C ALA A 1095 -48.92 -61.74 36.70
N GLN A 1096 -49.08 -60.95 37.76
CA GLN A 1096 -49.98 -61.29 38.88
C GLN A 1096 -51.46 -61.31 38.45
N LEU A 1097 -51.89 -60.42 37.57
CA LEU A 1097 -53.23 -60.39 36.99
C LEU A 1097 -53.47 -61.63 36.10
N ALA A 1098 -52.50 -62.01 35.27
CA ALA A 1098 -52.58 -63.22 34.46
C ALA A 1098 -52.65 -64.49 35.32
N GLY A 1099 -51.81 -64.59 36.37
CA GLY A 1099 -51.81 -65.72 37.31
C GLY A 1099 -53.11 -65.84 38.11
N SER A 1100 -53.66 -64.72 38.59
CA SER A 1100 -54.95 -64.72 39.29
C SER A 1100 -56.14 -65.00 38.35
N GLN A 1101 -56.10 -64.55 37.10
CA GLN A 1101 -57.09 -64.95 36.09
C GLN A 1101 -57.00 -66.45 35.73
N ALA A 1102 -55.80 -67.03 35.69
CA ALA A 1102 -55.63 -68.47 35.50
C ALA A 1102 -56.23 -69.26 36.69
N ALA A 1103 -55.84 -68.93 37.92
CA ALA A 1103 -56.37 -69.56 39.12
C ALA A 1103 -57.90 -69.42 39.26
N ALA A 1104 -58.47 -68.29 38.82
CA ALA A 1104 -59.92 -68.09 38.77
C ALA A 1104 -60.60 -68.98 37.71
N ARG A 1105 -60.00 -69.17 36.53
CA ARG A 1105 -60.49 -70.11 35.50
C ARG A 1105 -60.40 -71.55 35.97
N ASP A 1106 -59.30 -71.96 36.59
CA ASP A 1106 -59.13 -73.31 37.13
C ASP A 1106 -60.15 -73.60 38.25
N SER A 1107 -60.40 -72.60 39.11
CA SER A 1107 -61.45 -72.66 40.15
C SER A 1107 -62.86 -72.76 39.55
N GLN A 1108 -63.14 -72.05 38.46
CA GLN A 1108 -64.41 -72.15 37.73
C GLN A 1108 -64.57 -73.55 37.11
N ILE A 1109 -63.54 -74.08 36.43
CA ILE A 1109 -63.55 -75.42 35.85
C ILE A 1109 -63.73 -76.50 36.94
N ALA A 1110 -63.15 -76.31 38.13
CA ALA A 1110 -63.37 -77.17 39.28
C ALA A 1110 -64.82 -77.10 39.80
N ALA A 1111 -65.44 -75.91 39.84
CA ALA A 1111 -66.84 -75.74 40.20
C ALA A 1111 -67.81 -76.32 39.15
N ASP A 1112 -67.54 -76.12 37.87
CA ASP A 1112 -68.33 -76.64 36.75
C ASP A 1112 -68.25 -78.18 36.70
N THR A 1113 -67.09 -78.76 36.96
CA THR A 1113 -66.96 -80.23 37.06
C THR A 1113 -67.54 -80.81 38.34
N ALA A 1114 -67.56 -80.08 39.46
CA ALA A 1114 -68.26 -80.51 40.68
C ALA A 1114 -69.79 -80.45 40.51
N THR A 1115 -70.33 -79.38 39.93
CA THR A 1115 -71.77 -79.27 39.65
C THR A 1115 -72.25 -80.28 38.61
N ALA A 1116 -71.45 -80.59 37.58
CA ALA A 1116 -71.75 -81.65 36.62
C ALA A 1116 -71.81 -83.06 37.27
N LYS A 1117 -70.89 -83.36 38.20
CA LYS A 1117 -70.91 -84.63 38.97
C LYS A 1117 -72.11 -84.69 39.92
N LEU A 1118 -72.44 -83.58 40.59
CA LEU A 1118 -73.60 -83.50 41.48
C LEU A 1118 -74.92 -83.68 40.71
N ALA A 1119 -75.04 -83.10 39.51
CA ALA A 1119 -76.18 -83.34 38.62
C ALA A 1119 -76.28 -84.81 38.18
N ALA A 1120 -75.14 -85.48 37.93
CA ALA A 1120 -75.09 -86.90 37.62
C ALA A 1120 -75.43 -87.80 38.83
N SER A 1121 -74.97 -87.44 40.03
CA SER A 1121 -75.28 -88.18 41.27
C SER A 1121 -76.75 -88.02 41.63
N GLU A 1122 -77.32 -86.81 41.58
CA GLU A 1122 -78.77 -86.57 41.68
C GLU A 1122 -79.56 -87.38 40.65
N GLY A 1123 -79.10 -87.43 39.39
CA GLY A 1123 -79.74 -88.23 38.34
C GLY A 1123 -79.73 -89.73 38.65
N SER A 1124 -78.67 -90.23 39.28
CA SER A 1124 -78.59 -91.63 39.74
C SER A 1124 -79.50 -91.89 40.94
N TRP A 1125 -79.57 -90.97 41.91
CA TRP A 1125 -80.47 -91.06 43.06
C TRP A 1125 -81.95 -90.95 42.68
N LYS A 1126 -82.30 -90.10 41.71
CA LYS A 1126 -83.66 -90.00 41.16
C LYS A 1126 -84.08 -91.33 40.53
N LYS A 1127 -83.22 -91.94 39.70
CA LYS A 1127 -83.47 -93.29 39.13
C LYS A 1127 -83.61 -94.38 40.20
N GLN A 1128 -82.71 -94.41 41.20
CA GLN A 1128 -82.81 -95.37 42.31
C GLN A 1128 -84.12 -95.20 43.11
N LYS A 1129 -84.54 -93.95 43.33
CA LYS A 1129 -85.82 -93.66 43.97
C LYS A 1129 -87.00 -94.10 43.10
N GLU A 1130 -86.99 -93.82 41.79
CA GLU A 1130 -88.03 -94.26 40.85
C GLU A 1130 -88.17 -95.79 40.83
N THR A 1131 -87.07 -96.54 40.88
CA THR A 1131 -87.13 -98.00 41.02
C THR A 1131 -87.69 -98.45 42.37
N LEU A 1132 -87.31 -97.80 43.48
CA LEU A 1132 -87.86 -98.13 44.81
C LEU A 1132 -89.35 -97.76 44.94
N ASP A 1133 -89.79 -96.65 44.36
CA ASP A 1133 -91.20 -96.25 44.32
C ASP A 1133 -92.03 -97.21 43.43
N ALA A 1134 -91.42 -97.80 42.39
CA ALA A 1134 -92.02 -98.87 41.58
C ALA A 1134 -92.13 -100.20 42.34
N GLU A 1135 -91.06 -100.66 43.01
CA GLU A 1135 -91.10 -101.84 43.89
C GLU A 1135 -92.15 -101.68 45.01
N LEU A 1136 -92.22 -100.48 45.62
CA LEU A 1136 -93.25 -100.14 46.59
C LEU A 1136 -94.66 -100.09 45.99
N ALA A 1137 -94.81 -99.83 44.68
CA ALA A 1137 -96.08 -99.92 43.98
C ALA A 1137 -96.53 -101.39 43.79
N GLU A 1138 -95.60 -102.30 43.47
CA GLU A 1138 -95.88 -103.74 43.32
C GLU A 1138 -96.21 -104.44 44.64
N VAL A 1139 -95.63 -104.01 45.77
CA VAL A 1139 -95.95 -104.57 47.10
C VAL A 1139 -97.34 -104.13 47.62
N ARG A 1140 -97.86 -102.97 47.19
CA ARG A 1140 -99.18 -102.45 47.63
C ARG A 1140 -100.36 -103.38 47.35
N PRO A 1141 -100.55 -104.01 46.16
CA PRO A 1141 -101.64 -104.97 45.94
C PRO A 1141 -101.50 -106.24 46.79
N ILE A 1142 -100.29 -106.75 47.02
CA ILE A 1142 -100.07 -107.94 47.87
C ILE A 1142 -100.58 -107.68 49.30
N LYS A 1143 -100.29 -106.48 49.85
CA LYS A 1143 -100.77 -106.06 51.17
C LYS A 1143 -102.30 -105.89 51.25
N ARG A 1144 -103.00 -105.66 50.12
CA ARG A 1144 -104.47 -105.60 50.04
C ARG A 1144 -105.15 -106.96 49.93
N LEU A 1145 -104.43 -108.00 49.52
CA LEU A 1145 -104.96 -109.37 49.47
C LEU A 1145 -104.92 -110.01 50.87
N LEU A 1146 -103.79 -109.87 51.57
CA LEU A 1146 -103.61 -110.35 52.95
C LEU A 1146 -104.61 -109.73 53.96
N SER A 1147 -105.09 -108.51 53.72
CA SER A 1147 -106.06 -107.86 54.63
C SER A 1147 -107.51 -108.33 54.47
N LYS A 1148 -107.86 -109.10 53.43
CA LYS A 1148 -109.22 -109.65 53.24
C LYS A 1148 -109.38 -111.09 53.69
N THR A 1149 -108.33 -111.91 53.64
CA THR A 1149 -108.37 -113.29 54.19
C THR A 1149 -108.55 -113.31 55.71
N SER A 1150 -108.11 -112.26 56.40
CA SER A 1150 -108.21 -112.11 57.86
C SER A 1150 -109.64 -111.99 58.43
N PHE A 1151 -110.67 -111.77 57.59
CA PHE A 1151 -112.03 -111.50 58.09
C PHE A 1151 -112.87 -112.76 58.34
N TYR A 1152 -112.49 -113.92 57.82
CA TYR A 1152 -113.35 -115.11 57.76
C TYR A 1152 -112.92 -116.31 58.65
N MET A 1153 -111.85 -116.20 59.44
CA MET A 1153 -111.30 -117.36 60.19
C MET A 1153 -111.29 -117.24 61.72
N ASP A 1154 -111.20 -116.03 62.29
CA ASP A 1154 -110.79 -115.86 63.70
C ASP A 1154 -111.92 -115.66 64.73
N THR A 1155 -113.19 -115.56 64.32
CA THR A 1155 -114.33 -115.47 65.26
C THR A 1155 -114.78 -116.82 65.82
N TRP A 1156 -114.26 -117.95 65.31
CA TRP A 1156 -114.62 -119.30 65.78
C TRP A 1156 -113.60 -119.94 66.74
N LYS A 1157 -112.52 -119.23 67.11
CA LYS A 1157 -111.42 -119.79 67.93
C LYS A 1157 -111.00 -118.94 69.14
N MET A 1158 -111.90 -118.13 69.69
CA MET A 1158 -111.74 -117.51 71.02
C MET A 1158 -112.78 -118.01 72.04
N SER A 1159 -112.85 -119.33 72.23
CA SER A 1159 -113.53 -119.98 73.38
C SER A 1159 -112.55 -120.74 74.29
N ALA A 1160 -111.33 -120.20 74.40
CA ALA A 1160 -110.26 -120.55 75.33
C ALA A 1160 -109.32 -119.32 75.38
N ALA A 1161 -109.38 -118.37 76.31
CA ALA A 1161 -109.71 -118.38 77.74
C ALA A 1161 -108.59 -118.97 78.63
N LYS A 1162 -108.07 -118.09 79.50
CA LYS A 1162 -107.05 -118.27 80.57
C LYS A 1162 -105.56 -118.27 80.18
N GLN A 1163 -104.83 -117.45 80.96
CA GLN A 1163 -103.40 -117.49 81.29
C GLN A 1163 -102.41 -117.19 80.14
N HIS A 1164 -101.34 -116.41 80.33
CA HIS A 1164 -100.78 -115.84 81.57
C HIS A 1164 -100.62 -114.31 81.51
N VAL A 1165 -100.66 -113.65 82.68
CA VAL A 1165 -100.41 -112.21 82.85
C VAL A 1165 -99.10 -112.01 83.61
N SER A 1166 -98.42 -110.88 83.34
CA SER A 1166 -97.24 -110.32 84.02
C SER A 1166 -95.91 -111.05 83.82
N SER A 1167 -94.93 -110.36 83.21
CA SER A 1167 -93.88 -109.72 84.04
C SER A 1167 -92.95 -108.76 83.28
N LYS A 1168 -92.59 -107.68 83.98
CA LYS A 1168 -91.31 -106.93 84.01
C LYS A 1168 -90.47 -106.67 82.75
N GLN A 1169 -90.36 -105.36 82.45
CA GLN A 1169 -89.13 -104.53 82.50
C GLN A 1169 -87.84 -104.90 81.70
N ARG A 1170 -87.27 -103.82 81.14
CA ARG A 1170 -85.83 -103.51 80.85
C ARG A 1170 -85.18 -104.04 79.57
N LEU A 1171 -84.78 -103.05 78.76
CA LEU A 1171 -83.46 -102.85 78.13
C LEU A 1171 -82.97 -103.87 77.06
N LEU A 1172 -82.90 -103.35 75.82
CA LEU A 1172 -81.83 -103.63 74.82
C LEU A 1172 -81.79 -105.09 74.27
N PRO A 1173 -80.91 -105.44 73.28
CA PRO A 1173 -80.02 -104.60 72.45
C PRO A 1173 -80.08 -104.86 70.91
N THR A 1174 -79.25 -104.12 70.14
CA THR A 1174 -78.38 -104.61 69.02
C THR A 1174 -78.86 -105.05 67.61
N LEU A 1175 -77.97 -104.76 66.62
CA LEU A 1175 -77.62 -105.47 65.35
C LEU A 1175 -78.63 -105.41 64.17
N LEU A 1176 -78.29 -104.81 63.01
CA LEU A 1176 -77.56 -105.32 61.80
C LEU A 1176 -78.40 -106.25 60.88
N LEU A 1177 -78.26 -106.28 59.54
CA LEU A 1177 -77.35 -105.61 58.58
C LEU A 1177 -78.07 -104.46 57.80
N ALA A 1178 -77.91 -104.04 56.52
CA ALA A 1178 -77.18 -104.41 55.26
C ALA A 1178 -76.83 -103.10 54.45
N LYS A 1179 -75.93 -103.01 53.45
CA LYS A 1179 -75.64 -103.72 52.16
C LYS A 1179 -76.77 -103.52 51.12
N VAL A 1180 -76.61 -102.80 49.99
CA VAL A 1180 -75.47 -102.56 49.05
C VAL A 1180 -75.48 -101.07 48.55
N LYS A 1181 -74.45 -100.23 48.76
CA LYS A 1181 -73.28 -99.87 47.88
C LYS A 1181 -73.62 -99.21 46.52
N GLY A 1182 -73.43 -97.87 46.36
CA GLY A 1182 -73.65 -97.20 45.05
C GLY A 1182 -73.43 -95.68 44.85
N SER A 1183 -72.19 -95.17 45.00
CA SER A 1183 -71.64 -93.97 44.30
C SER A 1183 -71.86 -92.50 44.81
N LEU A 1184 -70.84 -91.67 44.49
CA LEU A 1184 -70.72 -90.19 44.42
C LEU A 1184 -70.90 -89.27 45.66
N GLU A 1185 -69.79 -88.59 46.00
CA GLU A 1185 -69.65 -87.21 46.55
C GLU A 1185 -70.15 -86.92 47.99
N THR A 1186 -69.61 -85.93 48.74
CA THR A 1186 -68.59 -84.90 48.45
C THR A 1186 -67.63 -84.72 49.66
N MET A 1187 -66.38 -84.30 49.45
CA MET A 1187 -65.44 -83.96 50.56
C MET A 1187 -65.46 -82.47 50.92
N LEU A 1188 -65.46 -82.15 52.22
CA LEU A 1188 -65.13 -80.83 52.78
C LEU A 1188 -64.82 -80.94 54.29
N SER A 1189 -64.16 -79.92 54.86
CA SER A 1189 -63.80 -79.74 56.29
C SER A 1189 -62.74 -80.73 56.85
N TYR A 1190 -61.58 -80.29 57.36
CA TYR A 1190 -61.30 -79.55 58.63
C TYR A 1190 -61.44 -80.46 59.87
N GLN A 1191 -60.63 -80.36 60.94
CA GLN A 1191 -59.45 -79.53 61.27
C GLN A 1191 -58.62 -80.25 62.35
N ASN A 1192 -57.39 -79.80 62.64
CA ASN A 1192 -56.71 -80.13 63.91
C ASN A 1192 -56.08 -78.86 64.52
N CYS A 1193 -56.52 -78.57 65.74
CA CYS A 1193 -55.91 -77.81 66.86
C CYS A 1193 -54.47 -77.29 66.68
N ASP A 1194 -54.10 -76.02 66.91
CA ASP A 1194 -54.28 -75.09 68.06
C ASP A 1194 -52.89 -74.84 68.74
N PRO A 1195 -52.71 -73.89 69.68
CA PRO A 1195 -53.29 -72.54 69.79
C PRO A 1195 -52.25 -71.46 70.17
N SER A 1196 -52.50 -70.17 69.88
CA SER A 1196 -51.91 -69.06 70.67
C SER A 1196 -52.65 -67.72 70.60
N LEU A 1197 -53.31 -67.39 71.72
CA LEU A 1197 -53.67 -66.10 72.34
C LEU A 1197 -53.52 -64.73 71.61
N ALA A 1198 -54.40 -63.82 72.09
CA ALA A 1198 -54.20 -62.39 72.35
C ALA A 1198 -54.34 -61.33 71.21
N ILE A 1199 -54.84 -60.10 71.44
CA ILE A 1199 -55.85 -59.60 72.41
C ILE A 1199 -56.28 -58.15 72.03
N CYS A 1200 -57.42 -57.69 72.55
CA CYS A 1200 -57.88 -56.28 72.65
C CYS A 1200 -58.34 -55.50 71.39
N ALA A 1201 -59.26 -54.57 71.68
CA ALA A 1201 -59.82 -53.57 70.78
C ALA A 1201 -59.56 -52.14 71.32
N ARG A 1202 -59.84 -51.11 70.49
CA ARG A 1202 -60.14 -49.67 70.78
C ARG A 1202 -59.34 -48.65 69.95
N ILE A 1203 -60.00 -48.08 68.94
CA ILE A 1203 -60.41 -46.66 68.87
C ILE A 1203 -59.58 -45.61 69.69
N ARG A 1204 -59.12 -44.57 68.96
CA ARG A 1204 -58.76 -43.17 69.35
C ARG A 1204 -57.35 -42.80 69.92
N ALA A 1205 -56.57 -42.18 69.02
CA ALA A 1205 -56.24 -40.73 68.98
C ALA A 1205 -55.08 -40.12 69.83
N PHE A 1206 -54.74 -38.86 69.45
CA PHE A 1206 -53.77 -37.90 70.01
C PHE A 1206 -52.26 -38.17 69.78
N LEU A 1207 -51.34 -37.17 69.75
CA LEU A 1207 -51.35 -35.83 69.08
C LEU A 1207 -49.97 -35.13 69.26
N SER A 1208 -49.43 -34.50 68.21
CA SER A 1208 -48.63 -33.24 68.19
C SER A 1208 -47.80 -33.18 66.89
N SER A 1209 -47.38 -32.03 66.35
CA SER A 1209 -47.53 -30.64 66.81
C SER A 1209 -47.68 -29.65 65.63
N SER A 1210 -48.40 -28.53 65.84
CA SER A 1210 -48.22 -27.15 65.30
C SER A 1210 -47.93 -26.93 63.78
N SER A 1211 -48.47 -25.92 63.06
CA SER A 1211 -49.13 -24.67 63.51
C SER A 1211 -50.00 -23.95 62.43
N THR A 1212 -51.16 -23.43 62.87
CA THR A 1212 -51.82 -22.13 62.52
C THR A 1212 -52.09 -21.61 61.08
N PHE A 1213 -53.38 -21.24 60.88
CA PHE A 1213 -53.93 -20.00 60.24
C PHE A 1213 -54.06 -19.82 58.70
N VAL A 1214 -55.29 -20.06 58.21
CA VAL A 1214 -56.24 -19.06 57.63
C VAL A 1214 -55.65 -17.79 56.98
N SER A 1215 -55.93 -17.55 55.67
CA SER A 1215 -56.88 -16.49 55.23
C SER A 1215 -57.24 -16.50 53.73
N ARG A 1216 -58.10 -15.54 53.34
CA ARG A 1216 -58.82 -15.36 52.06
C ARG A 1216 -58.00 -14.64 50.97
N ARG A 1217 -58.23 -15.06 49.70
CA ARG A 1217 -58.84 -14.31 48.56
C ARG A 1217 -58.42 -12.83 48.30
N ILE A 1218 -58.39 -12.45 47.01
CA ILE A 1218 -58.51 -11.09 46.40
C ILE A 1218 -57.20 -10.40 45.90
N CYS A 1219 -56.97 -10.57 44.59
CA CYS A 1219 -56.74 -9.54 43.54
C CYS A 1219 -55.51 -8.60 43.45
N VAL A 1220 -55.13 -8.38 42.18
CA VAL A 1220 -54.86 -7.09 41.49
C VAL A 1220 -53.41 -6.53 41.37
N TYR A 1221 -52.96 -6.48 40.10
CA TYR A 1221 -51.91 -5.62 39.49
C TYR A 1221 -50.46 -5.83 39.97
N ARG A 1222 -49.40 -5.55 39.20
CA ARG A 1222 -49.23 -5.01 37.82
C ARG A 1222 -48.62 -6.12 36.92
N SER A 1223 -48.94 -6.30 35.64
CA SER A 1223 -48.98 -5.38 34.48
C SER A 1223 -47.60 -4.93 33.96
N ARG A 1224 -47.20 -5.49 32.80
CA ARG A 1224 -46.31 -4.90 31.75
C ARG A 1224 -44.83 -4.68 32.12
N LEU A 1225 -43.88 -4.60 31.18
CA LEU A 1225 -43.65 -5.17 29.82
C LEU A 1225 -42.26 -4.66 29.39
N GLY A 1226 -41.46 -5.47 28.70
CA GLY A 1226 -40.39 -5.01 27.80
C GLY A 1226 -39.23 -4.18 28.39
N THR A 1227 -38.07 -4.81 28.51
CA THR A 1227 -37.00 -4.57 27.51
C THR A 1227 -36.45 -5.91 27.06
#